data_AF-A0A950K7J9-F1
#
_entry.id   AF-A0A950K7J9-F1
#
_cell.length_a   1.000
_cell.length_b   1.000
_cell.length_c   1.000
_cell.angle_alpha   90.00
_cell.angle_beta   90.00
_cell.angle_gamma   90.00
#
_symmetry.space_group_name_H-M   'P 1'
#
loop_
_entity.id
_entity.type
_entity.pdbx_description
1 polymer ?
#
loop_
_entity_poly.entity_id
_entity_poly.type
_entity_poly.pdbx_seq_one_letter_code
_entity_poly.pdbx_strand_id
1 'polypeptide(L)'
;MRTAFLLILCLGLPLLSAVASAPAEARAGAQDASCPECKAKIKADAKFCPSCGARIVQQTCTDCKTPLKPGAKFCPNCGKKTEDAPKPDPKPDPKPEPAAPESKDPAKPQAKLADADSVKQKLDEELRLHGTSAEEVNRAIDRGAAFLAAHYLKWEFNGDDDYLGAYALIHTNQYFANGKLREKINAFLRSDKWHKSGAAVYTAGLRALALEATHDPDLKALTREVAEYLVESQGPKGTWTYKADVPLMPAAVIKPLEAGLSVSGGEPLDEETKGELVERKNTSKNAADGDTSCTQFAILGLHAAARCGFSVPKSVWEKCLKEMEGRHCKDGGWAYHSTGHPSYGSMTCAGICTVALCRYYLGEKEYLDNANLKSGLKWLGDNFAVDQNPKETQWALYYLYSVERVGVFASTDRIGEHAWYGKGAKHLVGTQLPEGAWNGHSEGKEKGTAFALLFLTRATSPVKNVKRGGNGWLETHALNDASNFMIILDASGSMHEEIDGKEKFDIAKDVIESIVTRLGEGARVGLRVYGHRVTAIDEKADTDSELVVPVGPLKPATFMGKVRALRCKGKTPLTYSLDETIKDVAHVETDLDLVTILLTDGGESTRGAKPHEAAARLAASRKGMKVHVLGFDINEDDWREQLEKTAAAG
;
A
#
# COMPACT_ATOMS: atom_id res chain seq x y z
N MET A 1 6.00 -33.94 -50.08
CA MET A 1 7.31 -33.25 -49.92
C MET A 1 7.25 -32.48 -48.61
N ARG A 2 8.17 -32.57 -47.65
CA ARG A 2 9.37 -33.42 -47.48
C ARG A 2 9.54 -33.67 -45.96
N THR A 3 9.69 -34.94 -45.54
CA THR A 3 10.48 -35.47 -44.38
C THR A 3 10.36 -34.79 -42.99
N ALA A 4 9.84 -35.43 -41.92
CA ALA A 4 10.39 -36.58 -41.13
C ALA A 4 11.28 -36.10 -39.94
N PHE A 5 11.36 -36.72 -38.74
CA PHE A 5 10.82 -37.97 -38.11
C PHE A 5 10.84 -37.72 -36.55
N LEU A 6 9.96 -38.26 -35.68
CA LEU A 6 10.01 -39.57 -34.96
C LEU A 6 11.33 -39.86 -34.18
N LEU A 7 11.40 -40.53 -33.01
CA LEU A 7 10.43 -41.03 -32.00
C LEU A 7 11.22 -41.58 -30.74
N ILE A 8 10.77 -41.35 -29.49
CA ILE A 8 10.45 -42.33 -28.41
C ILE A 8 11.48 -43.34 -27.75
N LEU A 9 11.34 -43.45 -26.40
CA LEU A 9 11.56 -44.57 -25.42
C LEU A 9 12.95 -45.01 -24.83
N CYS A 10 12.97 -45.00 -23.48
CA CYS A 10 13.36 -46.06 -22.51
C CYS A 10 14.81 -46.51 -22.15
N LEU A 11 15.02 -46.49 -20.81
CA LEU A 11 15.65 -47.51 -19.92
C LEU A 11 17.16 -47.84 -20.02
N GLY A 12 17.83 -47.88 -18.86
CA GLY A 12 19.03 -48.74 -18.65
C GLY A 12 20.22 -48.14 -17.87
N LEU A 13 20.25 -48.34 -16.56
CA LEU A 13 21.48 -48.52 -15.74
C LEU A 13 21.86 -50.03 -15.76
N PRO A 14 23.01 -50.56 -15.25
CA PRO A 14 24.09 -49.93 -14.43
C PRO A 14 25.57 -50.41 -14.71
N LEU A 15 26.56 -49.94 -13.89
CA LEU A 15 27.90 -50.53 -13.57
C LEU A 15 28.99 -50.59 -14.69
N LEU A 16 30.33 -50.57 -14.47
CA LEU A 16 31.20 -50.76 -13.29
C LEU A 16 32.62 -50.12 -13.47
N SER A 17 33.19 -49.53 -12.40
CA SER A 17 34.63 -49.38 -11.99
C SER A 17 35.78 -49.03 -12.97
N ALA A 18 36.60 -48.01 -12.65
CA ALA A 18 38.00 -48.19 -12.17
C ALA A 18 38.73 -46.88 -11.76
N VAL A 19 39.54 -46.98 -10.70
CA VAL A 19 40.24 -45.93 -9.92
C VAL A 19 41.52 -45.38 -10.59
N ALA A 20 41.84 -44.08 -10.39
CA ALA A 20 43.22 -43.56 -10.34
C ALA A 20 43.35 -42.24 -9.56
N SER A 21 44.47 -42.05 -8.85
CA SER A 21 44.86 -40.83 -8.09
C SER A 21 46.40 -40.71 -8.12
N ALA A 22 47.07 -39.65 -7.67
CA ALA A 22 46.73 -38.47 -6.85
C ALA A 22 47.60 -37.26 -7.36
N PRO A 23 47.98 -36.19 -6.62
CA PRO A 23 47.70 -35.76 -5.24
C PRO A 23 47.23 -34.29 -5.07
N ALA A 24 46.94 -33.93 -3.82
CA ALA A 24 46.66 -32.55 -3.39
C ALA A 24 47.90 -31.91 -2.72
N GLU A 25 48.05 -30.60 -2.87
CA GLU A 25 48.91 -29.79 -1.99
C GLU A 25 48.08 -29.10 -0.90
N ALA A 26 48.60 -29.11 0.32
CA ALA A 26 47.87 -28.65 1.49
C ALA A 26 47.95 -27.11 1.67
N ARG A 27 46.84 -26.52 2.13
CA ARG A 27 46.88 -25.29 2.95
C ARG A 27 46.32 -25.60 4.33
N ALA A 28 47.07 -25.19 5.34
CA ALA A 28 46.83 -25.55 6.73
C ALA A 28 45.78 -24.65 7.41
N GLY A 29 45.12 -25.20 8.43
CA GLY A 29 44.69 -24.42 9.59
C GLY A 29 43.30 -23.77 9.55
N ALA A 30 42.24 -24.57 9.51
CA ALA A 30 40.95 -24.18 10.10
C ALA A 30 40.72 -25.05 11.35
N GLN A 31 40.59 -24.42 12.53
CA GLN A 31 40.20 -25.13 13.75
C GLN A 31 38.68 -25.30 13.80
N ASP A 32 38.21 -26.51 14.10
CA ASP A 32 36.79 -26.80 14.29
C ASP A 32 36.22 -25.98 15.47
N ALA A 33 35.29 -25.06 15.18
CA ALA A 33 34.52 -24.39 16.22
C ALA A 33 33.37 -25.29 16.69
N SER A 34 32.95 -25.13 17.95
CA SER A 34 31.80 -25.84 18.52
C SER A 34 30.75 -24.83 18.99
N CYS A 35 29.47 -25.13 18.74
CA CYS A 35 28.36 -24.29 19.20
C CYS A 35 28.36 -24.21 20.75
N PRO A 36 28.32 -23.02 21.37
CA PRO A 36 28.34 -22.90 22.82
C PRO A 36 27.07 -23.45 23.49
N GLU A 37 25.92 -23.41 22.79
CA GLU A 37 24.63 -23.89 23.32
C GLU A 37 24.49 -25.42 23.26
N CYS A 38 24.68 -26.03 22.07
CA CYS A 38 24.42 -27.45 21.86
C CYS A 38 25.67 -28.33 21.64
N LYS A 39 26.86 -27.73 21.63
CA LYS A 39 28.17 -28.40 21.40
C LYS A 39 28.34 -29.10 20.04
N ALA A 40 27.41 -28.96 19.11
CA ALA A 40 27.57 -29.43 17.74
C ALA A 40 28.76 -28.72 17.06
N LYS A 41 29.49 -29.45 16.20
CA LYS A 41 30.56 -28.86 15.38
C LYS A 41 29.99 -27.89 14.36
N ILE A 42 30.63 -26.73 14.21
CA ILE A 42 30.23 -25.66 13.30
C ILE A 42 31.44 -25.17 12.48
N LYS A 43 31.18 -24.67 11.27
CA LYS A 43 32.23 -24.00 10.49
C LYS A 43 32.65 -22.69 11.18
N ALA A 44 33.92 -22.32 11.02
CA ALA A 44 34.51 -21.14 11.66
C ALA A 44 33.90 -19.79 11.22
N ASP A 45 33.08 -19.77 10.16
CA ASP A 45 32.36 -18.61 9.63
C ASP A 45 30.82 -18.71 9.79
N ALA A 46 30.33 -19.78 10.43
CA ALA A 46 28.90 -20.01 10.63
C ALA A 46 28.28 -18.92 11.53
N LYS A 47 27.28 -18.20 11.00
CA LYS A 47 26.52 -17.17 11.74
C LYS A 47 25.49 -17.77 12.72
N PHE A 48 25.04 -18.99 12.45
CA PHE A 48 24.06 -19.74 13.24
C PHE A 48 24.46 -21.21 13.30
N CYS A 49 24.09 -21.90 14.38
CA CYS A 49 24.30 -23.34 14.52
C CYS A 49 23.28 -24.13 13.68
N PRO A 50 23.71 -24.95 12.70
CA PRO A 50 22.80 -25.73 11.87
C PRO A 50 22.09 -26.87 12.63
N SER A 51 22.49 -27.16 13.87
CA SER A 51 21.90 -28.22 14.70
C SER A 51 20.93 -27.72 15.78
N CYS A 52 20.90 -26.42 16.10
CA CYS A 52 19.99 -25.89 17.13
C CYS A 52 19.49 -24.45 16.90
N GLY A 53 19.85 -23.78 15.80
CA GLY A 53 19.43 -22.41 15.49
C GLY A 53 20.18 -21.32 16.26
N ALA A 54 20.90 -21.64 17.34
CA ALA A 54 21.62 -20.66 18.16
C ALA A 54 22.58 -19.78 17.33
N ARG A 55 22.47 -18.46 17.49
CA ARG A 55 23.31 -17.47 16.81
C ARG A 55 24.74 -17.51 17.36
N ILE A 56 25.72 -17.64 16.47
CA ILE A 56 27.14 -17.74 16.83
C ILE A 56 27.77 -16.35 16.78
N VAL A 57 27.99 -15.77 17.97
CA VAL A 57 28.71 -14.49 18.11
C VAL A 57 30.21 -14.75 18.15
N GLN A 58 30.90 -14.49 17.04
CA GLN A 58 32.30 -14.89 16.87
C GLN A 58 33.33 -13.95 17.51
N GLN A 59 33.01 -12.67 17.69
CA GLN A 59 33.85 -11.72 18.43
C GLN A 59 32.99 -10.72 19.22
N THR A 60 33.49 -10.29 20.37
CA THR A 60 32.92 -9.22 21.20
C THR A 60 33.98 -8.15 21.45
N CYS A 61 33.56 -6.90 21.62
CA CYS A 61 34.46 -5.79 21.91
C CYS A 61 35.17 -6.03 23.25
N THR A 62 36.50 -5.92 23.27
CA THR A 62 37.31 -6.14 24.47
C THR A 62 36.94 -5.21 25.63
N ASP A 63 36.57 -3.95 25.34
CA ASP A 63 36.04 -2.98 26.32
C ASP A 63 34.58 -3.28 26.69
N CYS A 64 33.63 -2.98 25.78
CA CYS A 64 32.20 -2.91 26.13
C CYS A 64 31.41 -4.22 25.88
N LYS A 65 32.07 -5.30 25.50
CA LYS A 65 31.51 -6.64 25.19
C LYS A 65 30.45 -6.69 24.08
N THR A 66 30.13 -5.59 23.43
CA THR A 66 29.21 -5.56 22.27
C THR A 66 29.74 -6.46 21.14
N PRO A 67 28.88 -7.32 20.52
CA PRO A 67 29.24 -8.12 19.36
C PRO A 67 29.86 -7.29 18.23
N LEU A 68 30.98 -7.76 17.68
CA LEU A 68 31.65 -7.14 16.54
C LEU A 68 31.32 -7.89 15.25
N LYS A 69 31.17 -7.15 14.15
CA LYS A 69 31.11 -7.76 12.80
C LYS A 69 32.53 -8.17 12.39
N PRO A 70 32.73 -9.32 11.71
CA PRO A 70 34.05 -9.73 11.20
C PRO A 70 34.71 -8.61 10.38
N GLY A 71 35.96 -8.28 10.69
CA GLY A 71 36.72 -7.22 10.01
C GLY A 71 36.30 -5.77 10.34
N ALA A 72 35.42 -5.55 11.32
CA ALA A 72 35.09 -4.20 11.78
C ALA A 72 36.35 -3.50 12.35
N LYS A 73 36.70 -2.31 11.84
CA LYS A 73 37.89 -1.54 12.27
C LYS A 73 37.70 -0.74 13.57
N PHE A 74 36.46 -0.50 13.96
CA PHE A 74 36.05 0.23 15.17
C PHE A 74 34.78 -0.39 15.74
N CYS A 75 34.62 -0.36 17.06
CA CYS A 75 33.41 -0.80 17.73
C CYS A 75 32.25 0.18 17.44
N PRO A 76 31.07 -0.29 16.97
CA PRO A 76 29.94 0.59 16.67
C PRO A 76 29.26 1.20 17.91
N ASN A 77 29.56 0.68 19.12
CA ASN A 77 28.96 1.16 20.37
C ASN A 77 29.88 2.15 21.12
N CYS A 78 31.16 1.81 21.31
CA CYS A 78 32.11 2.65 22.06
C CYS A 78 33.15 3.39 21.18
N GLY A 79 33.12 3.23 19.86
CA GLY A 79 34.05 3.88 18.92
C GLY A 79 35.50 3.39 18.96
N LYS A 80 35.88 2.55 19.92
CA LYS A 80 37.27 2.08 20.11
C LYS A 80 37.74 1.22 18.94
N LYS A 81 38.97 1.43 18.50
CA LYS A 81 39.61 0.69 17.39
C LYS A 81 39.83 -0.77 17.77
N THR A 82 39.61 -1.68 16.83
CA THR A 82 39.80 -3.13 17.00
C THR A 82 41.23 -3.54 16.58
N GLU A 83 41.69 -4.69 17.08
CA GLU A 83 43.08 -5.12 16.93
C GLU A 83 43.36 -5.80 15.57
N ASP A 84 42.34 -6.38 14.92
CA ASP A 84 42.44 -7.18 13.69
C ASP A 84 42.47 -6.37 12.36
N ALA A 85 43.07 -5.17 12.36
CA ALA A 85 43.21 -4.37 11.13
C ALA A 85 44.47 -4.77 10.33
N PRO A 86 44.37 -5.23 9.07
CA PRO A 86 45.55 -5.53 8.24
C PRO A 86 46.38 -4.27 7.97
N LYS A 87 47.72 -4.41 7.97
CA LYS A 87 48.65 -3.32 7.63
C LYS A 87 48.65 -3.04 6.11
N PRO A 88 48.80 -1.77 5.67
CA PRO A 88 48.93 -1.44 4.26
C PRO A 88 50.37 -1.57 3.74
N ASP A 89 50.49 -1.97 2.46
CA ASP A 89 51.76 -2.11 1.73
C ASP A 89 52.36 -0.77 1.25
N PRO A 90 53.68 -0.70 0.94
CA PRO A 90 54.37 0.54 0.60
C PRO A 90 54.13 1.02 -0.84
N LYS A 91 54.17 2.35 -1.04
CA LYS A 91 54.00 3.02 -2.35
C LYS A 91 55.24 2.92 -3.26
N PRO A 92 55.05 2.88 -4.59
CA PRO A 92 56.05 3.31 -5.58
C PRO A 92 55.91 4.80 -5.97
N ASP A 93 56.99 5.34 -6.54
CA ASP A 93 57.20 6.77 -6.87
C ASP A 93 56.44 7.29 -8.11
N PRO A 94 56.28 8.64 -8.26
CA PRO A 94 55.37 9.23 -9.24
C PRO A 94 55.96 9.37 -10.65
N LYS A 95 55.10 9.26 -11.67
CA LYS A 95 55.32 9.77 -13.04
C LYS A 95 54.27 10.83 -13.40
N PRO A 96 54.57 11.75 -14.33
CA PRO A 96 53.86 13.03 -14.44
C PRO A 96 52.55 12.93 -15.22
N GLU A 97 51.62 13.84 -14.89
CA GLU A 97 50.34 14.05 -15.59
C GLU A 97 50.53 14.49 -17.05
N PRO A 98 49.67 13.98 -17.94
CA PRO A 98 49.10 14.72 -19.05
C PRO A 98 47.61 15.03 -18.81
N ALA A 99 47.16 16.13 -19.39
CA ALA A 99 45.86 16.78 -19.18
C ALA A 99 44.61 15.88 -19.19
N ALA A 100 43.62 16.30 -18.40
CA ALA A 100 42.34 15.63 -18.21
C ALA A 100 41.48 15.54 -19.48
N PRO A 101 40.76 14.41 -19.66
CA PRO A 101 39.46 14.39 -20.29
C PRO A 101 38.35 13.94 -19.31
N GLU A 102 37.30 14.76 -19.26
CA GLU A 102 35.89 14.42 -19.01
C GLU A 102 35.55 13.28 -18.03
N SER A 103 34.98 13.66 -16.87
CA SER A 103 34.42 12.75 -15.89
C SER A 103 33.21 11.98 -16.43
N LYS A 104 33.32 10.65 -16.48
CA LYS A 104 32.18 9.74 -16.67
C LYS A 104 31.21 9.79 -15.47
N ASP A 105 29.95 9.50 -15.73
CA ASP A 105 28.86 9.49 -14.75
C ASP A 105 29.18 8.68 -13.48
N PRO A 106 28.87 9.20 -12.28
CA PRO A 106 28.76 8.37 -11.09
C PRO A 106 27.51 7.50 -11.19
N ALA A 107 27.67 6.18 -11.03
CA ALA A 107 26.57 5.23 -11.10
C ALA A 107 25.42 5.58 -10.13
N LYS A 108 24.18 5.54 -10.64
CA LYS A 108 22.96 5.74 -9.85
C LYS A 108 22.94 4.79 -8.64
N PRO A 109 22.64 5.28 -7.41
CA PRO A 109 22.28 4.40 -6.31
C PRO A 109 21.00 3.63 -6.67
N GLN A 110 21.09 2.31 -6.80
CA GLN A 110 19.90 1.47 -6.85
C GLN A 110 19.28 1.45 -5.45
N ALA A 111 18.17 2.17 -5.27
CA ALA A 111 17.41 2.15 -4.04
C ALA A 111 16.78 0.76 -3.84
N LYS A 112 17.15 0.08 -2.75
CA LYS A 112 16.37 -1.07 -2.27
C LYS A 112 14.99 -0.59 -1.82
N LEU A 113 13.97 -1.45 -1.94
CA LEU A 113 12.68 -1.21 -1.32
C LEU A 113 12.88 -0.97 0.19
N ALA A 114 12.18 0.01 0.74
CA ALA A 114 12.01 0.10 2.18
C ALA A 114 10.92 -0.88 2.62
N ASP A 115 11.22 -1.66 3.67
CA ASP A 115 10.23 -2.45 4.41
C ASP A 115 9.19 -1.55 5.12
N ALA A 116 8.05 -2.14 5.49
CA ALA A 116 6.95 -1.42 6.13
C ALA A 116 7.32 -0.86 7.53
N ASP A 117 8.27 -1.52 8.19
CA ASP A 117 8.77 -1.16 9.52
C ASP A 117 9.62 0.11 9.48
N SER A 118 10.64 0.16 8.62
CA SER A 118 11.43 1.36 8.42
C SER A 118 10.61 2.49 7.78
N VAL A 119 9.43 2.21 7.23
CA VAL A 119 8.44 3.23 6.84
C VAL A 119 7.72 3.79 8.08
N LYS A 120 7.17 2.92 8.92
CA LYS A 120 6.44 3.29 10.14
C LYS A 120 7.35 3.96 11.18
N GLN A 121 8.56 3.44 11.37
CA GLN A 121 9.58 4.03 12.25
C GLN A 121 10.02 5.41 11.76
N LYS A 122 10.24 5.61 10.44
CA LYS A 122 10.55 6.95 9.88
C LYS A 122 9.40 7.94 10.06
N LEU A 123 8.15 7.48 9.88
CA LEU A 123 6.97 8.32 10.07
C LEU A 123 6.80 8.72 11.53
N ASP A 124 6.96 7.78 12.47
CA ASP A 124 6.88 8.07 13.90
C ASP A 124 8.08 8.90 14.41
N GLU A 125 9.27 8.71 13.83
CA GLU A 125 10.44 9.59 14.07
C GLU A 125 10.15 11.02 13.56
N GLU A 126 9.64 11.20 12.34
CA GLU A 126 9.20 12.51 11.79
C GLU A 126 8.17 13.17 12.72
N LEU A 127 7.13 12.43 13.10
CA LEU A 127 6.06 12.92 13.97
C LEU A 127 6.61 13.33 15.35
N ARG A 128 7.50 12.51 15.95
CA ARG A 128 8.14 12.79 17.24
C ARG A 128 9.05 14.01 17.19
N LEU A 129 9.79 14.22 16.11
CA LEU A 129 10.59 15.44 15.88
C LEU A 129 9.72 16.71 15.85
N HIS A 130 8.45 16.59 15.45
CA HIS A 130 7.50 17.70 15.52
C HIS A 130 6.75 17.79 16.85
N GLY A 131 6.67 16.70 17.62
CA GLY A 131 6.05 16.64 18.94
C GLY A 131 4.61 16.15 18.91
N THR A 132 4.38 15.06 18.17
CA THR A 132 3.20 14.18 18.19
C THR A 132 3.70 12.74 17.93
N SER A 133 2.87 11.70 18.04
CA SER A 133 3.23 10.33 17.61
C SER A 133 2.26 9.72 16.60
N ALA A 134 2.65 8.60 15.99
CA ALA A 134 1.77 7.83 15.12
C ALA A 134 0.49 7.36 15.86
N GLU A 135 0.61 6.97 17.14
CA GLU A 135 -0.56 6.58 17.94
C GLU A 135 -1.47 7.76 18.28
N GLU A 136 -0.92 8.97 18.47
CA GLU A 136 -1.72 10.19 18.67
C GLU A 136 -2.50 10.58 17.41
N VAL A 137 -1.85 10.50 16.24
CA VAL A 137 -2.48 10.70 14.94
C VAL A 137 -3.59 9.67 14.71
N ASN A 138 -3.33 8.38 14.94
CA ASN A 138 -4.34 7.33 14.77
C ASN A 138 -5.53 7.51 15.71
N ARG A 139 -5.30 7.84 16.99
CA ARG A 139 -6.40 8.18 17.94
C ARG A 139 -7.21 9.39 17.49
N ALA A 140 -6.58 10.38 16.86
CA ALA A 140 -7.28 11.53 16.32
C ALA A 140 -8.12 11.15 15.09
N ILE A 141 -7.59 10.35 14.16
CA ILE A 141 -8.33 9.79 13.02
C ILE A 141 -9.54 9.01 13.51
N ASP A 142 -9.39 8.06 14.44
CA ASP A 142 -10.49 7.23 14.95
C ASP A 142 -11.60 8.07 15.58
N ARG A 143 -11.25 9.10 16.36
CA ARG A 143 -12.23 10.03 16.97
C ARG A 143 -12.97 10.87 15.93
N GLY A 144 -12.27 11.40 14.93
CA GLY A 144 -12.89 12.19 13.86
C GLY A 144 -13.79 11.33 12.96
N ALA A 145 -13.32 10.13 12.62
CA ALA A 145 -14.08 9.14 11.87
C ALA A 145 -15.34 8.72 12.63
N ALA A 146 -15.25 8.48 13.94
CA ALA A 146 -16.40 8.17 14.79
C ALA A 146 -17.43 9.32 14.87
N PHE A 147 -16.97 10.57 14.99
CA PHE A 147 -17.84 11.75 14.95
C PHE A 147 -18.61 11.83 13.62
N LEU A 148 -17.90 11.72 12.50
CA LEU A 148 -18.47 11.85 11.16
C LEU A 148 -19.37 10.66 10.80
N ALA A 149 -18.99 9.44 11.21
CA ALA A 149 -19.83 8.24 11.10
C ALA A 149 -21.11 8.38 11.92
N ALA A 150 -21.05 8.90 13.15
CA ALA A 150 -22.24 9.12 13.98
C ALA A 150 -23.21 10.14 13.34
N HIS A 151 -22.69 11.19 12.69
CA HIS A 151 -23.50 12.11 11.89
C HIS A 151 -24.24 11.36 10.76
N TYR A 152 -23.52 10.61 9.92
CA TYR A 152 -24.08 9.93 8.74
C TYR A 152 -24.85 8.63 9.03
N LEU A 153 -24.74 8.08 10.23
CA LEU A 153 -25.65 7.02 10.71
C LEU A 153 -27.00 7.60 11.16
N LYS A 154 -27.01 8.83 11.68
CA LYS A 154 -28.20 9.54 12.13
C LYS A 154 -28.96 10.25 10.99
N TRP A 155 -28.23 10.83 10.05
CA TRP A 155 -28.79 11.60 8.92
C TRP A 155 -28.51 10.91 7.58
N GLU A 156 -29.26 11.27 6.53
CA GLU A 156 -29.08 10.71 5.19
C GLU A 156 -28.14 11.56 4.33
N PHE A 157 -27.26 10.91 3.56
CA PHE A 157 -26.43 11.56 2.53
C PHE A 157 -27.34 12.15 1.44
N ASN A 158 -27.37 13.47 1.35
CA ASN A 158 -28.33 14.23 0.52
C ASN A 158 -27.76 15.50 -0.11
N GLY A 159 -26.75 16.13 0.49
CA GLY A 159 -26.18 17.39 0.05
C GLY A 159 -24.89 17.24 -0.76
N ASP A 160 -24.48 18.33 -1.40
CA ASP A 160 -23.25 18.41 -2.20
C ASP A 160 -21.99 18.14 -1.36
N ASP A 161 -21.97 18.65 -0.13
CA ASP A 161 -20.89 18.48 0.84
C ASP A 161 -20.77 17.04 1.36
N ASP A 162 -21.82 16.21 1.22
CA ASP A 162 -21.83 14.84 1.74
C ASP A 162 -20.92 13.90 0.94
N TYR A 163 -20.55 14.27 -0.29
CA TYR A 163 -19.51 13.56 -1.05
C TYR A 163 -18.12 13.73 -0.42
N LEU A 164 -17.84 14.87 0.22
CA LEU A 164 -16.60 15.06 0.98
C LEU A 164 -16.61 14.20 2.25
N GLY A 165 -17.74 14.14 2.94
CA GLY A 165 -17.92 13.29 4.12
C GLY A 165 -17.79 11.80 3.81
N ALA A 166 -18.39 11.33 2.70
CA ALA A 166 -18.25 9.97 2.20
C ALA A 166 -16.80 9.64 1.85
N TYR A 167 -16.13 10.50 1.07
CA TYR A 167 -14.72 10.33 0.69
C TYR A 167 -13.82 10.24 1.92
N ALA A 168 -13.97 11.15 2.90
CA ALA A 168 -13.21 11.12 4.14
C ALA A 168 -13.44 9.82 4.94
N LEU A 169 -14.67 9.32 5.02
CA LEU A 169 -14.97 8.08 5.75
C LEU A 169 -14.41 6.82 5.08
N ILE A 170 -14.34 6.78 3.76
CA ILE A 170 -13.75 5.66 2.99
C ILE A 170 -12.27 5.47 3.34
N HIS A 171 -11.54 6.56 3.59
CA HIS A 171 -10.15 6.52 4.06
C HIS A 171 -9.97 6.14 5.54
N THR A 172 -11.02 5.64 6.21
CA THR A 172 -10.98 5.28 7.65
C THR A 172 -11.54 3.88 7.89
N ASN A 173 -11.13 3.25 9.00
CA ASN A 173 -11.64 1.95 9.41
C ASN A 173 -13.17 1.93 9.63
N GLN A 174 -13.85 3.09 9.77
CA GLN A 174 -15.32 3.15 9.88
C GLN A 174 -16.03 2.61 8.62
N TYR A 175 -15.51 2.88 7.41
CA TYR A 175 -16.12 2.37 6.17
C TYR A 175 -16.03 0.84 6.07
N PHE A 176 -14.94 0.24 6.53
CA PHE A 176 -14.75 -1.22 6.46
C PHE A 176 -15.42 -1.96 7.63
N ALA A 177 -15.39 -1.40 8.84
CA ALA A 177 -15.91 -2.02 10.05
C ALA A 177 -17.42 -1.84 10.28
N ASN A 178 -18.06 -0.84 9.66
CA ASN A 178 -19.48 -0.54 9.88
C ASN A 178 -20.31 -0.81 8.62
N GLY A 179 -20.86 -2.02 8.52
CA GLY A 179 -21.64 -2.48 7.36
C GLY A 179 -22.78 -1.53 6.97
N LYS A 180 -23.55 -1.03 7.95
CA LYS A 180 -24.65 -0.08 7.70
C LYS A 180 -24.16 1.26 7.16
N LEU A 181 -23.04 1.78 7.66
CA LEU A 181 -22.45 3.01 7.14
C LEU A 181 -21.95 2.81 5.69
N ARG A 182 -21.27 1.67 5.44
CA ARG A 182 -20.80 1.27 4.12
C ARG A 182 -21.93 1.17 3.11
N GLU A 183 -23.04 0.50 3.47
CA GLU A 183 -24.25 0.42 2.65
C GLU A 183 -24.79 1.80 2.29
N LYS A 184 -24.90 2.71 3.26
CA LYS A 184 -25.37 4.08 3.02
C LYS A 184 -24.44 4.87 2.08
N ILE A 185 -23.13 4.79 2.29
CA ILE A 185 -22.13 5.41 1.40
C ILE A 185 -22.24 4.80 -0.01
N ASN A 186 -22.28 3.48 -0.12
CA ASN A 186 -22.30 2.74 -1.38
C ASN A 186 -23.60 2.97 -2.17
N ALA A 187 -24.74 3.17 -1.50
CA ALA A 187 -26.00 3.56 -2.11
C ALA A 187 -26.00 5.04 -2.54
N PHE A 188 -25.42 5.93 -1.75
CA PHE A 188 -25.27 7.35 -2.09
C PHE A 188 -24.38 7.56 -3.31
N LEU A 189 -23.24 6.88 -3.37
CA LEU A 189 -22.32 6.89 -4.51
C LEU A 189 -22.95 6.29 -5.78
N ARG A 190 -23.85 5.32 -5.67
CA ARG A 190 -24.63 4.76 -6.79
C ARG A 190 -25.79 5.66 -7.25
N SER A 191 -26.18 6.69 -6.47
CA SER A 191 -27.33 7.55 -6.80
C SER A 191 -27.01 8.58 -7.89
N ASP A 192 -28.04 9.01 -8.64
CA ASP A 192 -27.95 10.06 -9.66
C ASP A 192 -27.99 11.50 -9.08
N LYS A 193 -28.04 11.62 -7.75
CA LYS A 193 -28.22 12.91 -7.04
C LYS A 193 -27.12 13.91 -7.35
N TRP A 194 -25.85 13.46 -7.47
CA TRP A 194 -24.69 14.33 -7.73
C TRP A 194 -24.89 15.24 -8.94
N HIS A 195 -25.56 14.76 -9.99
CA HIS A 195 -25.77 15.51 -11.22
C HIS A 195 -26.91 16.54 -11.13
N LYS A 196 -27.81 16.40 -10.15
CA LYS A 196 -28.91 17.36 -9.89
C LYS A 196 -28.48 18.53 -9.00
N SER A 197 -27.24 18.48 -8.52
CA SER A 197 -26.56 19.46 -7.68
C SER A 197 -26.47 20.87 -8.30
N GLY A 198 -26.44 21.90 -7.46
CA GLY A 198 -26.05 23.25 -7.85
C GLY A 198 -24.53 23.39 -8.12
N ALA A 199 -23.75 22.44 -7.61
CA ALA A 199 -22.30 22.30 -7.69
C ALA A 199 -21.88 21.00 -8.39
N ALA A 200 -22.65 20.56 -9.40
CA ALA A 200 -22.51 19.26 -10.08
C ALA A 200 -21.10 18.88 -10.55
N VAL A 201 -20.24 19.83 -10.94
CA VAL A 201 -18.83 19.51 -11.28
C VAL A 201 -17.99 19.20 -10.04
N TYR A 202 -18.19 19.95 -8.95
CA TYR A 202 -17.48 19.74 -7.68
C TYR A 202 -17.91 18.41 -7.05
N THR A 203 -19.22 18.11 -7.04
CA THR A 203 -19.73 16.82 -6.55
C THR A 203 -19.29 15.65 -7.44
N ALA A 204 -19.24 15.81 -8.77
CA ALA A 204 -18.69 14.81 -9.68
C ALA A 204 -17.22 14.50 -9.36
N GLY A 205 -16.39 15.54 -9.17
CA GLY A 205 -14.98 15.39 -8.79
C GLY A 205 -14.79 14.62 -7.48
N LEU A 206 -15.47 15.03 -6.40
CA LEU A 206 -15.45 14.32 -5.12
C LEU A 206 -16.00 12.90 -5.22
N ARG A 207 -17.06 12.69 -6.01
CA ARG A 207 -17.64 11.37 -6.24
C ARG A 207 -16.64 10.44 -6.92
N ALA A 208 -15.93 10.86 -7.97
CA ALA A 208 -14.92 10.02 -8.60
C ALA A 208 -13.77 9.65 -7.65
N LEU A 209 -13.30 10.58 -6.83
CA LEU A 209 -12.31 10.31 -5.77
C LEU A 209 -12.83 9.25 -4.77
N ALA A 210 -14.08 9.39 -4.33
CA ALA A 210 -14.72 8.41 -3.44
C ALA A 210 -14.89 7.03 -4.10
N LEU A 211 -15.33 6.99 -5.36
CA LEU A 211 -15.50 5.76 -6.13
C LEU A 211 -14.16 5.03 -6.38
N GLU A 212 -13.06 5.76 -6.64
CA GLU A 212 -11.73 5.17 -6.75
C GLU A 212 -11.31 4.55 -5.40
N ALA A 213 -11.46 5.30 -4.32
CA ALA A 213 -11.02 4.92 -2.98
C ALA A 213 -11.81 3.78 -2.32
N THR A 214 -12.97 3.36 -2.86
CA THR A 214 -13.68 2.18 -2.33
C THR A 214 -13.00 0.87 -2.68
N HIS A 215 -12.18 0.84 -3.74
CA HIS A 215 -11.61 -0.36 -4.36
C HIS A 215 -12.64 -1.42 -4.82
N ASP A 216 -13.94 -1.13 -4.74
CA ASP A 216 -15.05 -1.96 -5.24
C ASP A 216 -15.10 -1.82 -6.79
N PRO A 217 -14.93 -2.91 -7.57
CA PRO A 217 -14.91 -2.83 -9.04
C PRO A 217 -16.18 -2.26 -9.66
N ASP A 218 -17.35 -2.57 -9.10
CA ASP A 218 -18.65 -2.09 -9.59
C ASP A 218 -18.79 -0.58 -9.34
N LEU A 219 -18.27 -0.09 -8.20
CA LEU A 219 -18.20 1.34 -7.91
C LEU A 219 -17.17 2.05 -8.78
N LYS A 220 -15.96 1.50 -8.91
CA LYS A 220 -14.90 2.09 -9.75
C LYS A 220 -15.37 2.26 -11.20
N ALA A 221 -16.17 1.34 -11.72
CA ALA A 221 -16.76 1.42 -13.05
C ALA A 221 -17.68 2.65 -13.25
N LEU A 222 -18.30 3.18 -12.18
CA LEU A 222 -19.08 4.43 -12.21
C LEU A 222 -18.22 5.70 -12.36
N THR A 223 -16.89 5.62 -12.27
CA THR A 223 -16.04 6.77 -12.61
C THR A 223 -16.11 7.13 -14.11
N ARG A 224 -16.55 6.20 -14.97
CA ARG A 224 -16.78 6.46 -16.39
C ARG A 224 -17.82 7.56 -16.64
N GLU A 225 -18.99 7.48 -16.01
CA GLU A 225 -20.05 8.49 -16.20
C GLU A 225 -19.64 9.85 -15.64
N VAL A 226 -18.81 9.87 -14.58
CA VAL A 226 -18.16 11.09 -14.10
C VAL A 226 -17.19 11.64 -15.13
N ALA A 227 -16.33 10.82 -15.73
CA ALA A 227 -15.42 11.26 -16.77
C ALA A 227 -16.16 11.78 -18.01
N GLU A 228 -17.21 11.10 -18.47
CA GLU A 228 -18.06 11.58 -19.57
C GLU A 228 -18.67 12.96 -19.24
N TYR A 229 -19.23 13.13 -18.04
CA TYR A 229 -19.75 14.42 -17.58
C TYR A 229 -18.67 15.51 -17.50
N LEU A 230 -17.49 15.19 -16.97
CA LEU A 230 -16.39 16.14 -16.80
C LEU A 230 -15.74 16.53 -18.14
N VAL A 231 -15.61 15.60 -19.08
CA VAL A 231 -15.21 15.92 -20.46
C VAL A 231 -16.24 16.87 -21.07
N GLU A 232 -17.53 16.52 -21.07
CA GLU A 232 -18.59 17.34 -21.68
C GLU A 232 -18.76 18.72 -21.05
N SER A 233 -18.66 18.83 -19.72
CA SER A 233 -18.84 20.08 -18.97
C SER A 233 -17.68 21.08 -19.08
N GLN A 234 -16.53 20.69 -19.65
CA GLN A 234 -15.38 21.59 -19.81
C GLN A 234 -15.75 22.84 -20.64
N GLY A 235 -15.46 24.02 -20.09
CA GLY A 235 -15.64 25.30 -20.75
C GLY A 235 -14.72 25.50 -21.98
N PRO A 236 -15.00 26.51 -22.82
CA PRO A 236 -14.36 26.66 -24.12
C PRO A 236 -12.83 26.84 -24.05
N LYS A 237 -12.30 27.55 -23.05
CA LYS A 237 -10.85 27.75 -22.85
C LYS A 237 -10.18 26.57 -22.14
N GLY A 238 -10.88 25.89 -21.23
CA GLY A 238 -10.41 24.65 -20.62
C GLY A 238 -10.75 24.39 -19.15
N THR A 239 -11.57 25.24 -18.54
CA THR A 239 -11.89 25.21 -17.09
C THR A 239 -13.37 24.95 -16.84
N TRP A 240 -13.73 24.68 -15.58
CA TRP A 240 -15.09 24.26 -15.24
C TRP A 240 -15.80 25.24 -14.31
N THR A 241 -17.06 25.52 -14.63
CA THR A 241 -18.05 26.16 -13.75
C THR A 241 -18.66 25.13 -12.81
N TYR A 242 -19.14 25.56 -11.63
CA TYR A 242 -19.82 24.69 -10.66
C TYR A 242 -21.02 23.92 -11.24
N LYS A 243 -21.71 24.51 -12.20
CA LYS A 243 -22.83 23.91 -12.93
C LYS A 243 -22.56 23.94 -14.44
N ALA A 244 -22.86 22.84 -15.10
CA ALA A 244 -22.91 22.73 -16.56
C ALA A 244 -24.17 21.99 -16.99
N ASP A 245 -24.78 22.43 -18.10
CA ASP A 245 -25.90 21.76 -18.76
C ASP A 245 -25.38 20.64 -19.66
N VAL A 246 -25.24 19.46 -19.08
CA VAL A 246 -24.89 18.20 -19.74
C VAL A 246 -26.02 17.22 -19.45
N PRO A 247 -26.56 16.46 -20.42
CA PRO A 247 -27.45 15.36 -20.11
C PRO A 247 -26.65 14.17 -19.56
N LEU A 248 -27.09 13.57 -18.44
CA LEU A 248 -26.63 12.22 -18.08
C LEU A 248 -26.98 11.27 -19.22
N MET A 249 -25.95 10.68 -19.81
CA MET A 249 -26.15 9.45 -20.56
C MET A 249 -26.55 8.37 -19.55
N PRO A 250 -27.55 7.52 -19.85
CA PRO A 250 -27.74 6.30 -19.06
C PRO A 250 -26.40 5.58 -19.01
N ALA A 251 -25.97 5.15 -17.81
CA ALA A 251 -24.78 4.33 -17.69
C ALA A 251 -24.88 3.20 -18.71
N ALA A 252 -23.97 3.21 -19.69
CA ALA A 252 -23.89 2.13 -20.67
C ALA A 252 -23.84 0.84 -19.84
N VAL A 253 -24.67 -0.16 -20.19
CA VAL A 253 -24.65 -1.44 -19.47
C VAL A 253 -23.21 -1.93 -19.52
N ILE A 254 -22.52 -1.77 -18.39
CA ILE A 254 -21.13 -2.14 -18.26
C ILE A 254 -21.21 -3.64 -18.38
N LYS A 255 -20.82 -4.15 -19.56
CA LYS A 255 -20.63 -5.59 -19.72
C LYS A 255 -19.74 -5.96 -18.54
N PRO A 256 -20.16 -6.91 -17.68
CA PRO A 256 -19.24 -7.45 -16.69
C PRO A 256 -17.95 -7.76 -17.45
N LEU A 257 -16.79 -7.32 -16.94
CA LEU A 257 -15.51 -7.79 -17.47
C LEU A 257 -15.66 -9.32 -17.57
N GLU A 258 -15.47 -9.86 -18.78
CA GLU A 258 -15.83 -11.25 -19.07
C GLU A 258 -15.26 -12.15 -17.98
N ALA A 259 -16.13 -12.91 -17.30
CA ALA A 259 -15.88 -13.43 -15.96
C ALA A 259 -14.53 -14.18 -15.86
N GLY A 260 -13.53 -13.42 -15.41
CA GLY A 260 -12.13 -13.76 -15.41
C GLY A 260 -11.46 -12.70 -14.55
N LEU A 261 -10.76 -13.13 -13.51
CA LEU A 261 -10.24 -12.21 -12.50
C LEU A 261 -9.23 -11.25 -13.15
N SER A 262 -9.59 -9.97 -13.22
CA SER A 262 -8.60 -8.91 -13.43
C SER A 262 -7.89 -8.68 -12.09
N VAL A 263 -6.63 -9.09 -12.01
CA VAL A 263 -5.73 -8.75 -10.90
C VAL A 263 -5.39 -7.26 -11.00
N SER A 264 -6.02 -6.41 -10.19
CA SER A 264 -5.66 -4.99 -10.09
C SER A 264 -4.50 -4.77 -9.12
N GLY A 265 -3.38 -5.44 -9.36
CA GLY A 265 -2.15 -5.35 -8.59
C GLY A 265 -0.97 -5.60 -9.53
N GLY A 266 -0.22 -4.54 -9.85
CA GLY A 266 0.90 -4.62 -10.81
C GLY A 266 0.58 -4.17 -12.24
N GLU A 267 -0.20 -3.09 -12.42
CA GLU A 267 0.02 -2.30 -13.64
C GLU A 267 1.48 -1.80 -13.65
N PRO A 268 2.20 -1.85 -14.79
CA PRO A 268 3.56 -1.37 -14.87
C PRO A 268 3.68 0.08 -14.39
N LEU A 269 4.66 0.35 -13.52
CA LEU A 269 4.87 1.67 -12.87
C LEU A 269 5.19 2.81 -13.88
N ASP A 270 5.38 2.45 -15.15
CA ASP A 270 6.03 3.25 -16.19
C ASP A 270 5.18 3.37 -17.48
N GLU A 271 4.08 2.61 -17.63
CA GLU A 271 3.29 2.64 -18.87
C GLU A 271 2.24 3.76 -18.88
N GLU A 272 1.97 4.33 -20.05
CA GLU A 272 0.81 5.22 -20.25
C GLU A 272 -0.47 4.47 -19.87
N THR A 273 -1.35 5.09 -19.07
CA THR A 273 -2.66 4.51 -18.71
C THR A 273 -3.47 4.15 -19.96
N LYS A 274 -3.44 2.87 -20.34
CA LYS A 274 -4.19 2.27 -21.46
C LYS A 274 -5.64 2.02 -21.05
N GLY A 275 -6.34 3.11 -20.75
CA GLY A 275 -7.77 3.10 -20.43
C GLY A 275 -8.66 3.23 -21.68
N GLU A 276 -9.90 2.78 -21.58
CA GLU A 276 -10.92 3.04 -22.60
C GLU A 276 -11.13 4.56 -22.76
N LEU A 277 -11.08 5.07 -23.99
CA LEU A 277 -11.14 6.51 -24.25
C LEU A 277 -12.55 7.07 -24.03
N VAL A 278 -12.64 8.05 -23.15
CA VAL A 278 -13.85 8.83 -22.89
C VAL A 278 -14.00 9.91 -23.98
N GLU A 279 -14.66 9.55 -25.08
CA GLU A 279 -14.86 10.45 -26.22
C GLU A 279 -15.77 11.65 -25.88
N ARG A 280 -15.40 12.82 -26.41
CA ARG A 280 -16.23 14.04 -26.37
C ARG A 280 -17.37 13.93 -27.39
N LYS A 281 -18.60 13.87 -26.90
CA LYS A 281 -19.87 13.77 -27.63
C LYS A 281 -20.43 15.15 -28.02
N ASN A 282 -19.95 16.24 -27.41
CA ASN A 282 -20.41 17.62 -27.62
C ASN A 282 -21.92 17.80 -27.34
N THR A 283 -22.40 17.20 -26.25
CA THR A 283 -23.80 17.29 -25.80
C THR A 283 -24.06 18.47 -24.90
N SER A 284 -23.02 19.08 -24.33
CA SER A 284 -23.17 20.23 -23.43
C SER A 284 -23.43 21.54 -24.17
N LYS A 285 -24.11 22.46 -23.49
CA LYS A 285 -24.27 23.86 -23.92
C LYS A 285 -23.40 24.82 -23.10
N ASN A 286 -22.28 24.34 -22.53
CA ASN A 286 -21.51 25.17 -21.61
C ASN A 286 -20.82 26.33 -22.34
N ALA A 287 -21.33 27.54 -22.12
CA ALA A 287 -20.85 28.76 -22.76
C ALA A 287 -19.74 29.48 -21.97
N ALA A 288 -19.39 28.99 -20.78
CA ALA A 288 -18.50 29.67 -19.85
C ALA A 288 -17.41 28.77 -19.27
N ASP A 289 -16.26 29.40 -19.04
CA ASP A 289 -15.18 28.90 -18.21
C ASP A 289 -15.40 29.30 -16.74
N GLY A 290 -14.78 28.58 -15.81
CA GLY A 290 -14.96 28.79 -14.37
C GLY A 290 -13.67 29.02 -13.60
N ASP A 291 -13.74 28.87 -12.28
CA ASP A 291 -12.66 29.19 -11.35
C ASP A 291 -11.68 28.03 -11.12
N THR A 292 -10.57 28.36 -10.45
CA THR A 292 -9.50 27.43 -10.08
C THR A 292 -9.92 26.44 -8.98
N SER A 293 -10.93 26.76 -8.17
CA SER A 293 -11.44 25.83 -7.15
C SER A 293 -12.16 24.66 -7.82
N CYS A 294 -13.20 24.95 -8.59
CA CYS A 294 -14.00 23.97 -9.32
C CYS A 294 -13.16 23.17 -10.33
N THR A 295 -12.28 23.84 -11.08
CA THR A 295 -11.39 23.21 -12.06
C THR A 295 -10.50 22.13 -11.45
N GLN A 296 -9.96 22.32 -10.25
CA GLN A 296 -9.10 21.30 -9.64
C GLN A 296 -9.87 20.01 -9.33
N PHE A 297 -11.16 20.11 -8.96
CA PHE A 297 -11.97 18.95 -8.61
C PHE A 297 -12.43 18.20 -9.87
N ALA A 298 -12.70 18.90 -10.97
CA ALA A 298 -12.85 18.27 -12.28
C ALA A 298 -11.57 17.49 -12.68
N ILE A 299 -10.40 18.11 -12.53
CA ILE A 299 -9.11 17.50 -12.88
C ILE A 299 -8.77 16.31 -11.98
N LEU A 300 -9.11 16.37 -10.68
CA LEU A 300 -8.98 15.25 -9.75
C LEU A 300 -9.96 14.11 -10.07
N GLY A 301 -11.20 14.41 -10.45
CA GLY A 301 -12.17 13.40 -10.88
C GLY A 301 -11.75 12.69 -12.18
N LEU A 302 -11.16 13.44 -13.12
CA LEU A 302 -10.58 12.88 -14.35
C LEU A 302 -9.31 12.05 -14.06
N HIS A 303 -8.49 12.45 -13.08
CA HIS A 303 -7.35 11.65 -12.60
C HIS A 303 -7.81 10.32 -11.99
N ALA A 304 -8.82 10.35 -11.12
CA ALA A 304 -9.42 9.17 -10.51
C ALA A 304 -10.03 8.22 -11.57
N ALA A 305 -10.76 8.75 -12.55
CA ALA A 305 -11.30 7.95 -13.65
C ALA A 305 -10.22 7.32 -14.53
N ALA A 306 -9.13 8.03 -14.82
CA ALA A 306 -7.99 7.47 -15.54
C ALA A 306 -7.31 6.33 -14.76
N ARG A 307 -7.22 6.44 -13.43
CA ARG A 307 -6.75 5.38 -12.52
C ARG A 307 -7.75 4.21 -12.34
N CYS A 308 -8.99 4.39 -12.79
CA CYS A 308 -10.00 3.34 -12.92
C CYS A 308 -10.07 2.75 -14.35
N GLY A 309 -9.15 3.10 -15.25
CA GLY A 309 -9.10 2.55 -16.61
C GLY A 309 -9.90 3.33 -17.67
N PHE A 310 -10.25 4.59 -17.42
CA PHE A 310 -10.96 5.45 -18.38
C PHE A 310 -10.07 6.61 -18.84
N SER A 311 -9.46 6.49 -20.01
CA SER A 311 -8.52 7.50 -20.52
C SER A 311 -9.26 8.75 -21.03
N VAL A 312 -8.62 9.92 -20.87
CA VAL A 312 -9.22 11.23 -21.11
C VAL A 312 -8.55 11.90 -22.32
N PRO A 313 -9.30 12.52 -23.26
CA PRO A 313 -8.72 13.10 -24.47
C PRO A 313 -7.65 14.16 -24.18
N LYS A 314 -6.49 14.09 -24.87
CA LYS A 314 -5.36 15.02 -24.67
C LYS A 314 -5.77 16.50 -24.71
N SER A 315 -6.71 16.86 -25.59
CA SER A 315 -7.24 18.22 -25.72
C SER A 315 -7.93 18.77 -24.48
N VAL A 316 -8.41 17.93 -23.56
CA VAL A 316 -8.95 18.34 -22.25
C VAL A 316 -7.82 18.87 -21.37
N TRP A 317 -6.72 18.12 -21.29
CA TRP A 317 -5.53 18.46 -20.51
C TRP A 317 -4.77 19.66 -21.12
N GLU A 318 -4.61 19.73 -22.45
CA GLU A 318 -3.96 20.84 -23.16
C GLU A 318 -4.65 22.19 -22.88
N LYS A 319 -5.98 22.21 -22.98
CA LYS A 319 -6.80 23.39 -22.72
C LYS A 319 -6.71 23.83 -21.26
N CYS A 320 -6.89 22.89 -20.33
CA CYS A 320 -6.81 23.18 -18.89
C CYS A 320 -5.42 23.70 -18.51
N LEU A 321 -4.35 23.05 -18.97
CA LEU A 321 -2.97 23.49 -18.73
C LEU A 321 -2.76 24.94 -19.16
N LYS A 322 -3.15 25.28 -20.41
CA LYS A 322 -2.98 26.62 -20.96
C LYS A 322 -3.71 27.70 -20.16
N GLU A 323 -4.98 27.47 -19.81
CA GLU A 323 -5.78 28.42 -19.03
C GLU A 323 -5.25 28.54 -17.59
N MET A 324 -4.77 27.44 -17.00
CA MET A 324 -4.22 27.44 -15.64
C MET A 324 -2.83 28.06 -15.54
N GLU A 325 -1.95 27.88 -16.53
CA GLU A 325 -0.70 28.66 -16.61
C GLU A 325 -0.99 30.16 -16.78
N GLY A 326 -2.06 30.53 -17.49
CA GLY A 326 -2.56 31.91 -17.60
C GLY A 326 -3.06 32.53 -16.28
N ARG A 327 -3.20 31.75 -15.20
CA ARG A 327 -3.62 32.19 -13.84
C ARG A 327 -2.48 32.25 -12.83
N HIS A 328 -1.26 31.84 -13.21
CA HIS A 328 -0.07 31.99 -12.39
C HIS A 328 0.28 33.47 -12.21
N CYS A 329 0.44 33.90 -10.96
CA CYS A 329 0.62 35.31 -10.59
C CYS A 329 2.09 35.72 -10.56
N LYS A 330 2.34 37.03 -10.67
CA LYS A 330 3.71 37.59 -10.64
C LYS A 330 4.44 37.38 -9.32
N ASP A 331 3.73 37.15 -8.22
CA ASP A 331 4.34 36.82 -6.92
C ASP A 331 4.67 35.32 -6.78
N GLY A 332 4.19 34.49 -7.70
CA GLY A 332 4.42 33.04 -7.76
C GLY A 332 3.24 32.17 -7.35
N GLY A 333 2.16 32.74 -6.79
CA GLY A 333 0.96 31.99 -6.44
C GLY A 333 -0.03 31.81 -7.61
N TRP A 334 -1.20 31.25 -7.35
CA TRP A 334 -2.31 31.21 -8.33
C TRP A 334 -3.53 32.00 -7.89
N ALA A 335 -4.13 32.70 -8.87
CA ALA A 335 -5.39 33.42 -8.72
C ALA A 335 -6.62 32.50 -8.86
N TYR A 336 -7.76 32.93 -8.31
CA TYR A 336 -9.04 32.21 -8.39
C TYR A 336 -9.68 32.22 -9.79
N HIS A 337 -9.60 33.35 -10.52
CA HIS A 337 -10.19 33.51 -11.86
C HIS A 337 -9.19 33.89 -12.96
N SER A 338 -8.30 34.86 -12.70
CA SER A 338 -7.43 35.43 -13.74
C SER A 338 -6.23 36.16 -13.14
N THR A 339 -5.20 36.37 -13.96
CA THR A 339 -3.99 37.14 -13.65
C THR A 339 -4.32 38.62 -13.37
N GLY A 340 -4.57 38.92 -12.09
CA GLY A 340 -5.01 40.24 -11.63
C GLY A 340 -5.75 40.17 -10.28
N HIS A 341 -6.38 39.04 -9.98
CA HIS A 341 -6.81 38.74 -8.60
C HIS A 341 -5.60 38.33 -7.74
N PRO A 342 -5.61 38.60 -6.43
CA PRO A 342 -4.54 38.16 -5.54
C PRO A 342 -4.49 36.62 -5.49
N SER A 343 -3.27 36.08 -5.46
CA SER A 343 -3.06 34.67 -5.14
C SER A 343 -3.22 34.41 -3.65
N TYR A 344 -3.70 33.23 -3.28
CA TYR A 344 -3.79 32.78 -1.88
C TYR A 344 -3.52 31.28 -1.76
N GLY A 345 -3.44 30.78 -0.53
CA GLY A 345 -2.93 29.45 -0.19
C GLY A 345 -3.57 28.31 -0.98
N SER A 346 -4.88 28.10 -0.78
CA SER A 346 -5.57 26.96 -1.39
C SER A 346 -5.63 27.03 -2.91
N MET A 347 -5.67 28.22 -3.52
CA MET A 347 -5.59 28.35 -4.99
C MET A 347 -4.18 28.12 -5.53
N THR A 348 -3.14 28.48 -4.78
CA THR A 348 -1.76 28.13 -5.14
C THR A 348 -1.55 26.61 -5.12
N CYS A 349 -2.06 25.92 -4.09
CA CYS A 349 -2.08 24.47 -4.08
C CYS A 349 -2.87 23.89 -5.27
N ALA A 350 -4.07 24.41 -5.54
CA ALA A 350 -4.90 23.98 -6.67
C ALA A 350 -4.19 24.13 -8.03
N GLY A 351 -3.55 25.29 -8.26
CA GLY A 351 -2.78 25.57 -9.47
C GLY A 351 -1.61 24.62 -9.67
N ILE A 352 -0.82 24.38 -8.62
CA ILE A 352 0.28 23.40 -8.62
C ILE A 352 -0.24 22.01 -8.99
N CYS A 353 -1.29 21.54 -8.30
CA CYS A 353 -1.88 20.22 -8.50
C CYS A 353 -2.42 20.04 -9.93
N THR A 354 -3.20 21.00 -10.42
CA THR A 354 -3.80 20.93 -11.77
C THR A 354 -2.75 20.98 -12.87
N VAL A 355 -1.78 21.90 -12.79
CA VAL A 355 -0.71 22.01 -13.80
C VAL A 355 0.17 20.75 -13.80
N ALA A 356 0.53 20.21 -12.63
CA ALA A 356 1.27 18.96 -12.53
C ALA A 356 0.53 17.77 -13.16
N LEU A 357 -0.77 17.59 -12.86
CA LEU A 357 -1.59 16.53 -13.43
C LEU A 357 -1.78 16.65 -14.94
N CYS A 358 -2.05 17.86 -15.47
CA CYS A 358 -2.18 18.04 -16.91
C CYS A 358 -0.88 17.71 -17.64
N ARG A 359 0.28 18.18 -17.14
CA ARG A 359 1.60 17.88 -17.72
C ARG A 359 1.90 16.36 -17.70
N TYR A 360 1.55 15.68 -16.61
CA TYR A 360 1.67 14.22 -16.52
C TYR A 360 0.82 13.50 -17.59
N TYR A 361 -0.48 13.81 -17.71
CA TYR A 361 -1.36 13.17 -18.68
C TYR A 361 -1.09 13.56 -20.15
N LEU A 362 -0.28 14.60 -20.39
CA LEU A 362 0.25 14.93 -21.71
C LEU A 362 1.53 14.13 -22.06
N GLY A 363 2.06 13.33 -21.12
CA GLY A 363 3.22 12.46 -21.32
C GLY A 363 4.55 13.07 -20.87
N GLU A 364 4.54 14.18 -20.12
CA GLU A 364 5.78 14.81 -19.65
C GLU A 364 6.42 14.01 -18.51
N LYS A 365 7.55 13.36 -18.79
CA LYS A 365 8.27 12.52 -17.82
C LYS A 365 8.65 13.27 -16.54
N GLU A 366 9.13 14.50 -16.73
CA GLU A 366 9.49 15.49 -15.69
C GLU A 366 8.37 16.53 -15.54
N TYR A 367 7.13 16.09 -15.30
CA TYR A 367 5.96 16.95 -15.18
C TYR A 367 6.10 18.07 -14.11
N LEU A 368 6.96 17.91 -13.11
CA LEU A 368 7.27 18.93 -12.10
C LEU A 368 8.33 19.97 -12.54
N ASP A 369 9.09 19.69 -13.60
CA ASP A 369 10.10 20.60 -14.13
C ASP A 369 9.46 21.70 -15.00
N ASN A 370 8.81 22.65 -14.33
CA ASN A 370 8.13 23.79 -14.95
C ASN A 370 8.36 25.05 -14.11
N ALA A 371 8.60 26.20 -14.76
CA ALA A 371 8.94 27.44 -14.09
C ALA A 371 7.81 27.93 -13.15
N ASN A 372 6.54 27.80 -13.57
CA ASN A 372 5.39 28.16 -12.75
C ASN A 372 5.26 27.21 -11.55
N LEU A 373 5.44 25.89 -11.75
CA LEU A 373 5.40 24.92 -10.64
C LEU A 373 6.49 25.17 -9.59
N LYS A 374 7.74 25.44 -10.02
CA LYS A 374 8.85 25.79 -9.11
C LYS A 374 8.56 27.09 -8.35
N SER A 375 8.01 28.09 -9.03
CA SER A 375 7.60 29.36 -8.44
C SER A 375 6.47 29.19 -7.41
N GLY A 376 5.45 28.38 -7.73
CA GLY A 376 4.36 28.04 -6.82
C GLY A 376 4.80 27.26 -5.59
N LEU A 377 5.67 26.25 -5.76
CA LEU A 377 6.24 25.50 -4.64
C LEU A 377 7.08 26.40 -3.73
N LYS A 378 7.80 27.38 -4.30
CA LYS A 378 8.50 28.41 -3.51
C LYS A 378 7.52 29.31 -2.76
N TRP A 379 6.50 29.86 -3.45
CA TRP A 379 5.47 30.70 -2.82
C TRP A 379 4.79 29.97 -1.66
N LEU A 380 4.45 28.68 -1.85
CA LEU A 380 3.79 27.86 -0.84
C LEU A 380 4.72 27.56 0.35
N GLY A 381 6.02 27.40 0.11
CA GLY A 381 7.03 27.32 1.16
C GLY A 381 7.17 28.63 1.94
N ASP A 382 7.33 29.76 1.26
CA ASP A 382 7.47 31.09 1.86
C ASP A 382 6.24 31.51 2.69
N ASN A 383 5.04 31.03 2.31
CA ASN A 383 3.76 31.38 2.94
C ASN A 383 3.17 30.23 3.78
N PHE A 384 3.89 29.14 4.04
CA PHE A 384 3.35 27.93 4.67
C PHE A 384 2.72 28.20 6.05
N ALA A 385 1.48 27.75 6.24
CA ALA A 385 0.76 27.77 7.51
C ALA A 385 0.09 26.41 7.79
N VAL A 386 -0.39 26.21 9.02
CA VAL A 386 -1.18 25.01 9.42
C VAL A 386 -2.55 25.35 10.00
N ASP A 387 -2.73 26.61 10.39
CA ASP A 387 -3.83 27.17 11.18
C ASP A 387 -4.66 28.21 10.43
N GLN A 388 -4.19 28.66 9.26
CA GLN A 388 -4.85 29.64 8.40
C GLN A 388 -4.59 29.33 6.91
N ASN A 389 -5.42 29.89 6.03
CA ASN A 389 -5.21 29.85 4.58
C ASN A 389 -4.40 31.11 4.16
N PRO A 390 -3.15 31.02 3.72
CA PRO A 390 -2.32 32.21 3.49
C PRO A 390 -2.95 33.22 2.51
N LYS A 391 -3.08 34.48 2.96
CA LYS A 391 -3.78 35.59 2.27
C LYS A 391 -5.30 35.42 2.09
N GLU A 392 -5.94 34.54 2.86
CA GLU A 392 -7.39 34.35 2.92
C GLU A 392 -7.83 34.12 4.39
N THR A 393 -9.03 34.59 4.75
CA THR A 393 -9.58 34.52 6.11
C THR A 393 -10.40 33.27 6.39
N GLN A 394 -10.75 32.52 5.34
CA GLN A 394 -11.60 31.33 5.38
C GLN A 394 -10.87 30.08 4.84
N TRP A 395 -11.48 28.92 4.98
CA TRP A 395 -11.06 27.67 4.33
C TRP A 395 -9.69 27.14 4.80
N ALA A 396 -9.38 27.30 6.09
CA ALA A 396 -8.09 26.90 6.67
C ALA A 396 -7.86 25.38 6.61
N LEU A 397 -8.87 24.56 6.92
CA LEU A 397 -8.71 23.10 6.88
C LEU A 397 -8.74 22.57 5.45
N TYR A 398 -9.51 23.21 4.57
CA TYR A 398 -9.43 22.96 3.12
C TYR A 398 -8.05 23.31 2.55
N TYR A 399 -7.44 24.43 2.96
CA TYR A 399 -6.06 24.77 2.59
C TYR A 399 -5.07 23.70 3.10
N LEU A 400 -5.19 23.25 4.35
CA LEU A 400 -4.30 22.22 4.90
C LEU A 400 -4.42 20.89 4.11
N TYR A 401 -5.64 20.43 3.77
CA TYR A 401 -5.82 19.30 2.84
C TYR A 401 -5.26 19.59 1.44
N SER A 402 -5.28 20.83 0.99
CA SER A 402 -4.67 21.23 -0.30
C SER A 402 -3.13 21.15 -0.27
N VAL A 403 -2.51 21.38 0.89
CA VAL A 403 -1.07 21.18 1.12
C VAL A 403 -0.69 19.70 1.04
N GLU A 404 -1.51 18.79 1.58
CA GLU A 404 -1.31 17.34 1.46
C GLU A 404 -1.30 16.89 -0.01
N ARG A 405 -2.27 17.35 -0.82
CA ARG A 405 -2.32 17.11 -2.26
C ARG A 405 -1.05 17.55 -2.99
N VAL A 406 -0.52 18.74 -2.66
CA VAL A 406 0.76 19.21 -3.22
C VAL A 406 1.92 18.32 -2.77
N GLY A 407 1.99 17.95 -1.49
CA GLY A 407 3.03 17.06 -0.95
C GLY A 407 3.05 15.68 -1.63
N VAL A 408 1.86 15.13 -1.90
CA VAL A 408 1.70 13.87 -2.65
C VAL A 408 2.11 14.02 -4.11
N PHE A 409 1.53 14.97 -4.85
CA PHE A 409 1.80 15.12 -6.29
C PHE A 409 3.21 15.60 -6.62
N ALA A 410 3.77 16.52 -5.83
CA ALA A 410 5.17 16.92 -5.96
C ALA A 410 6.15 15.83 -5.48
N SER A 411 5.63 14.70 -4.96
CA SER A 411 6.40 13.59 -4.41
C SER A 411 7.47 14.04 -3.40
N THR A 412 7.09 14.94 -2.49
CA THR A 412 7.95 15.51 -1.44
C THR A 412 7.41 15.26 -0.02
N ASP A 413 8.30 15.18 0.96
CA ASP A 413 8.03 15.24 2.41
C ASP A 413 8.09 16.68 2.95
N ARG A 414 8.69 17.62 2.18
CA ARG A 414 8.88 19.02 2.56
C ARG A 414 8.40 20.00 1.49
N ILE A 415 7.82 21.11 1.93
CA ILE A 415 7.47 22.26 1.09
C ILE A 415 8.26 23.46 1.63
N GLY A 416 9.23 23.95 0.84
CA GLY A 416 10.30 24.79 1.38
C GLY A 416 11.01 24.10 2.55
N GLU A 417 11.19 24.81 3.66
CA GLU A 417 11.78 24.25 4.88
C GLU A 417 10.78 23.43 5.73
N HIS A 418 9.51 23.33 5.32
CA HIS A 418 8.44 22.81 6.16
C HIS A 418 8.19 21.33 5.86
N ALA A 419 8.53 20.44 6.80
CA ALA A 419 7.99 19.08 6.85
C ALA A 419 6.46 19.20 7.07
N TRP A 420 5.72 19.07 5.97
CA TRP A 420 4.34 19.55 5.91
C TRP A 420 3.40 18.62 6.68
N TYR A 421 3.64 17.31 6.60
CA TYR A 421 2.83 16.30 7.26
C TYR A 421 2.99 16.37 8.77
N GLY A 422 4.20 16.20 9.32
CA GLY A 422 4.43 16.27 10.77
C GLY A 422 3.96 17.59 11.42
N LYS A 423 4.14 18.75 10.76
CA LYS A 423 3.62 20.03 11.27
C LYS A 423 2.09 20.09 11.28
N GLY A 424 1.42 19.67 10.19
CA GLY A 424 -0.04 19.66 10.09
C GLY A 424 -0.69 18.63 11.01
N ALA A 425 -0.09 17.43 11.12
CA ALA A 425 -0.57 16.35 11.96
C ALA A 425 -0.57 16.76 13.45
N LYS A 426 0.52 17.36 13.92
CA LYS A 426 0.58 17.95 15.27
C LYS A 426 -0.47 19.04 15.48
N HIS A 427 -0.66 19.94 14.51
CA HIS A 427 -1.67 20.98 14.62
C HIS A 427 -3.06 20.38 14.80
N LEU A 428 -3.44 19.40 13.97
CA LEU A 428 -4.74 18.73 14.05
C LEU A 428 -4.91 17.93 15.36
N VAL A 429 -3.90 17.17 15.79
CA VAL A 429 -3.93 16.48 17.09
C VAL A 429 -4.16 17.48 18.24
N GLY A 430 -3.50 18.64 18.20
CA GLY A 430 -3.63 19.68 19.21
C GLY A 430 -4.92 20.52 19.18
N THR A 431 -5.66 20.55 18.06
CA THR A 431 -6.89 21.36 17.89
C THR A 431 -8.18 20.54 17.82
N GLN A 432 -8.11 19.21 17.92
CA GLN A 432 -9.30 18.34 17.88
C GLN A 432 -10.21 18.58 19.09
N LEU A 433 -11.50 18.83 18.84
CA LEU A 433 -12.49 19.07 19.89
C LEU A 433 -12.77 17.80 20.72
N PRO A 434 -13.24 17.90 21.99
CA PRO A 434 -13.51 16.75 22.84
C PRO A 434 -14.40 15.68 22.19
N GLU A 435 -15.41 16.08 21.43
CA GLU A 435 -16.31 15.20 20.67
C GLU A 435 -15.66 14.49 19.45
N GLY A 436 -14.39 14.78 19.15
CA GLY A 436 -13.64 14.19 18.02
C GLY A 436 -13.66 15.02 16.73
N ALA A 437 -14.53 16.03 16.64
CA ALA A 437 -14.61 16.91 15.47
C ALA A 437 -13.44 17.89 15.35
N TRP A 438 -13.20 18.39 14.15
CA TRP A 438 -12.48 19.63 13.90
C TRP A 438 -13.43 20.72 13.39
N ASN A 439 -13.35 21.90 13.99
CA ASN A 439 -14.11 23.06 13.52
C ASN A 439 -13.26 23.87 12.54
N GLY A 440 -13.63 23.90 11.25
CA GLY A 440 -12.93 24.73 10.27
C GLY A 440 -13.29 26.21 10.31
N HIS A 441 -14.00 26.67 11.34
CA HIS A 441 -14.54 28.02 11.50
C HIS A 441 -15.58 28.40 10.43
N SER A 442 -15.17 28.67 9.19
CA SER A 442 -16.07 28.90 8.04
C SER A 442 -16.68 27.60 7.52
N GLU A 443 -15.94 26.49 7.60
CA GLU A 443 -16.38 25.19 7.06
C GLU A 443 -17.47 24.50 7.90
N GLY A 444 -17.59 24.84 9.18
CA GLY A 444 -18.35 24.05 10.16
C GLY A 444 -17.58 22.80 10.65
N LYS A 445 -18.27 21.93 11.39
CA LYS A 445 -17.65 20.76 12.04
C LYS A 445 -17.55 19.55 11.11
N GLU A 446 -18.57 19.30 10.30
CA GLU A 446 -18.65 18.16 9.39
C GLU A 446 -17.57 18.24 8.30
N LYS A 447 -17.54 19.34 7.55
CA LYS A 447 -16.50 19.60 6.53
C LYS A 447 -15.11 19.77 7.14
N GLY A 448 -15.00 20.45 8.28
CA GLY A 448 -13.73 20.59 8.99
C GLY A 448 -13.14 19.24 9.38
N THR A 449 -13.97 18.34 9.94
CA THR A 449 -13.58 16.97 10.25
C THR A 449 -13.22 16.17 9.00
N ALA A 450 -13.99 16.30 7.92
CA ALA A 450 -13.69 15.60 6.66
C ALA A 450 -12.33 16.03 6.07
N PHE A 451 -12.02 17.33 6.00
CA PHE A 451 -10.71 17.81 5.54
C PHE A 451 -9.56 17.40 6.46
N ALA A 452 -9.77 17.44 7.78
CA ALA A 452 -8.77 16.99 8.75
C ALA A 452 -8.47 15.49 8.61
N LEU A 453 -9.50 14.65 8.43
CA LEU A 453 -9.33 13.23 8.15
C LEU A 453 -8.54 13.00 6.86
N LEU A 454 -8.95 13.61 5.74
CA LEU A 454 -8.27 13.46 4.45
C LEU A 454 -6.79 13.88 4.49
N PHE A 455 -6.44 14.90 5.28
CA PHE A 455 -5.04 15.26 5.55
C PHE A 455 -4.31 14.18 6.34
N LEU A 456 -4.86 13.76 7.48
CA LEU A 456 -4.20 12.81 8.40
C LEU A 456 -4.02 11.42 7.77
N THR A 457 -5.01 10.96 7.00
CA THR A 457 -4.97 9.69 6.27
C THR A 457 -4.17 9.75 4.97
N ARG A 458 -3.72 10.96 4.55
CA ARG A 458 -3.02 11.20 3.27
C ARG A 458 -3.81 10.65 2.09
N ALA A 459 -5.08 11.06 2.00
CA ALA A 459 -6.10 10.47 1.14
C ALA A 459 -5.84 10.59 -0.38
N THR A 460 -4.88 11.41 -0.79
CA THR A 460 -4.66 11.70 -2.21
C THR A 460 -3.92 10.55 -2.91
N SER A 461 -4.56 9.97 -3.92
CA SER A 461 -3.91 9.03 -4.85
C SER A 461 -2.72 9.69 -5.54
N PRO A 462 -1.52 9.06 -5.60
CA PRO A 462 -0.35 9.69 -6.21
C PRO A 462 -0.35 9.59 -7.75
N VAL A 463 0.32 10.56 -8.40
CA VAL A 463 0.40 10.67 -9.87
C VAL A 463 1.09 9.46 -10.51
N LYS A 464 2.29 9.15 -10.01
CA LYS A 464 2.98 7.89 -10.25
C LYS A 464 2.76 7.01 -9.03
N ASN A 465 2.76 5.68 -9.17
CA ASN A 465 2.70 4.75 -8.04
C ASN A 465 4.04 4.76 -7.27
N VAL A 466 4.31 5.84 -6.53
CA VAL A 466 5.54 5.99 -5.74
C VAL A 466 5.40 5.17 -4.46
N LYS A 467 6.37 4.29 -4.20
CA LYS A 467 6.57 3.64 -2.89
C LYS A 467 6.99 4.69 -1.86
N ARG A 468 6.02 5.48 -1.39
CA ARG A 468 6.16 6.42 -0.29
C ARG A 468 5.84 5.71 1.01
N GLY A 469 6.63 6.01 2.04
CA GLY A 469 6.40 5.52 3.40
C GLY A 469 5.20 6.20 4.06
N GLY A 470 4.01 5.89 3.56
CA GLY A 470 2.74 6.44 4.03
C GLY A 470 1.59 5.53 3.63
N ASN A 471 1.39 4.49 4.43
CA ASN A 471 0.14 3.76 4.66
C ASN A 471 -0.71 3.39 3.42
N GLY A 472 -0.08 3.00 2.31
CA GLY A 472 -0.76 2.22 1.27
C GLY A 472 -1.33 0.94 1.89
N TRP A 473 -2.62 0.70 1.66
CA TRP A 473 -3.43 -0.25 2.44
C TRP A 473 -2.94 -1.70 2.38
N LEU A 474 -3.19 -2.41 3.49
CA LEU A 474 -3.26 -3.87 3.50
C LEU A 474 -4.67 -4.24 3.05
N GLU A 475 -4.80 -4.88 1.88
CA GLU A 475 -6.11 -5.32 1.36
C GLU A 475 -6.67 -6.46 2.20
N THR A 476 -7.39 -6.13 3.27
CA THR A 476 -8.44 -7.01 3.77
C THR A 476 -9.72 -6.66 3.04
N HIS A 477 -10.08 -7.44 2.02
CA HIS A 477 -11.49 -7.52 1.64
C HIS A 477 -12.27 -7.82 2.92
N ALA A 478 -13.26 -6.98 3.23
CA ALA A 478 -14.25 -7.38 4.22
C ALA A 478 -14.91 -8.65 3.66
N LEU A 479 -14.70 -9.78 4.35
CA LEU A 479 -15.36 -11.06 4.07
C LEU A 479 -16.82 -10.91 4.51
N ASN A 480 -17.54 -10.08 3.75
CA ASN A 480 -18.91 -9.70 4.04
C ASN A 480 -19.77 -10.96 4.02
N ASP A 481 -20.58 -11.08 5.07
CA ASP A 481 -21.51 -12.17 5.38
C ASP A 481 -20.87 -13.49 5.87
N ALA A 482 -19.58 -13.75 5.61
CA ALA A 482 -18.88 -14.90 6.16
C ALA A 482 -18.68 -14.76 7.69
N SER A 483 -19.50 -15.46 8.47
CA SER A 483 -19.29 -15.61 9.93
C SER A 483 -18.44 -16.83 10.29
N ASN A 484 -17.99 -17.60 9.30
CA ASN A 484 -17.32 -18.88 9.52
C ASN A 484 -16.01 -18.99 8.73
N PHE A 485 -14.95 -19.41 9.40
CA PHE A 485 -13.59 -19.40 8.86
C PHE A 485 -12.85 -20.69 9.16
N MET A 486 -12.00 -21.10 8.21
CA MET A 486 -10.94 -22.07 8.43
C MET A 486 -9.60 -21.35 8.27
N ILE A 487 -8.91 -21.08 9.38
CA ILE A 487 -7.62 -20.39 9.35
C ILE A 487 -6.51 -21.43 9.15
N ILE A 488 -5.64 -21.22 8.16
CA ILE A 488 -4.39 -21.96 7.98
C ILE A 488 -3.26 -21.00 8.37
N LEU A 489 -2.52 -21.33 9.42
CA LEU A 489 -1.43 -20.50 9.95
C LEU A 489 -0.07 -21.14 9.67
N ASP A 490 0.81 -20.37 9.04
CA ASP A 490 2.23 -20.67 8.94
C ASP A 490 2.90 -20.57 10.32
N ALA A 491 3.69 -21.58 10.68
CA ALA A 491 4.59 -21.58 11.82
C ALA A 491 5.95 -22.24 11.44
N SER A 492 6.37 -22.05 10.20
CA SER A 492 7.67 -22.46 9.69
C SER A 492 8.82 -21.64 10.31
N GLY A 493 10.06 -21.99 9.96
CA GLY A 493 11.25 -21.33 10.47
C GLY A 493 11.42 -19.87 10.05
N SER A 494 10.88 -19.43 8.90
CA SER A 494 10.93 -18.04 8.44
C SER A 494 10.09 -17.10 9.30
N MET A 495 8.97 -17.61 9.84
CA MET A 495 8.09 -16.89 10.76
C MET A 495 8.74 -16.54 12.13
N HIS A 496 9.97 -17.00 12.42
CA HIS A 496 10.80 -16.50 13.53
C HIS A 496 11.52 -15.19 13.22
N GLU A 497 11.58 -14.77 11.95
CA GLU A 497 12.19 -13.49 11.60
C GLU A 497 11.40 -12.33 12.23
N GLU A 498 12.11 -11.27 12.60
CA GLU A 498 11.52 -10.11 13.26
C GLU A 498 11.07 -9.07 12.22
N ILE A 499 9.84 -8.58 12.41
CA ILE A 499 9.27 -7.38 11.82
C ILE A 499 9.06 -6.41 12.99
N ASP A 500 9.59 -5.20 12.90
CA ASP A 500 9.45 -4.13 13.92
C ASP A 500 9.93 -4.54 15.33
N GLY A 501 10.86 -5.51 15.43
CA GLY A 501 11.35 -6.07 16.70
C GLY A 501 10.39 -7.06 17.36
N LYS A 502 9.44 -7.62 16.60
CA LYS A 502 8.49 -8.65 16.99
C LYS A 502 8.53 -9.80 15.98
N GLU A 503 8.47 -11.05 16.43
CA GLU A 503 8.42 -12.21 15.52
C GLU A 503 7.22 -12.09 14.56
N LYS A 504 7.45 -12.34 13.26
CA LYS A 504 6.39 -12.47 12.22
C LYS A 504 5.23 -13.33 12.70
N PHE A 505 5.55 -14.41 13.39
CA PHE A 505 4.55 -15.31 13.98
C PHE A 505 3.68 -14.65 15.04
N ASP A 506 4.24 -13.81 15.91
CA ASP A 506 3.44 -13.10 16.90
C ASP A 506 2.58 -11.99 16.25
N ILE A 507 3.00 -11.42 15.11
CA ILE A 507 2.15 -10.52 14.31
C ILE A 507 0.98 -11.31 13.70
N ALA A 508 1.21 -12.50 13.16
CA ALA A 508 0.13 -13.36 12.67
C ALA A 508 -0.87 -13.74 13.78
N LYS A 509 -0.40 -13.94 15.02
CA LYS A 509 -1.28 -14.14 16.20
C LYS A 509 -2.10 -12.89 16.53
N ASP A 510 -1.52 -11.70 16.47
CA ASP A 510 -2.26 -10.43 16.66
C ASP A 510 -3.35 -10.25 15.58
N VAL A 511 -3.05 -10.58 14.32
CA VAL A 511 -4.04 -10.53 13.23
C VAL A 511 -5.19 -11.49 13.51
N ILE A 512 -4.90 -12.73 13.93
CA ILE A 512 -5.90 -13.70 14.34
C ILE A 512 -6.71 -13.18 15.55
N GLU A 513 -6.09 -12.52 16.52
CA GLU A 513 -6.79 -11.91 17.65
C GLU A 513 -7.73 -10.78 17.20
N SER A 514 -7.28 -9.91 16.29
CA SER A 514 -8.11 -8.84 15.70
C SER A 514 -9.28 -9.38 14.89
N ILE A 515 -9.12 -10.51 14.18
CA ILE A 515 -10.23 -11.19 13.51
C ILE A 515 -11.20 -11.73 14.58
N VAL A 516 -10.73 -12.61 15.46
CA VAL A 516 -11.52 -13.34 16.46
C VAL A 516 -12.29 -12.41 17.41
N THR A 517 -11.75 -11.24 17.76
CA THR A 517 -12.42 -10.26 18.63
C THR A 517 -13.50 -9.43 17.93
N ARG A 518 -13.52 -9.38 16.59
CA ARG A 518 -14.53 -8.65 15.80
C ARG A 518 -15.70 -9.52 15.34
N LEU A 519 -15.61 -10.84 15.49
CA LEU A 519 -16.68 -11.76 15.08
C LEU A 519 -17.82 -11.78 16.10
N GLY A 520 -19.05 -11.74 15.59
CA GLY A 520 -20.27 -11.72 16.40
C GLY A 520 -20.66 -13.09 17.00
N GLU A 521 -21.73 -13.09 17.78
CA GLU A 521 -22.32 -14.33 18.32
C GLU A 521 -22.73 -15.28 17.18
N GLY A 522 -22.40 -16.56 17.33
CA GLY A 522 -22.71 -17.60 16.34
C GLY A 522 -21.59 -17.91 15.33
N ALA A 523 -20.52 -17.10 15.27
CA ALA A 523 -19.37 -17.35 14.40
C ALA A 523 -18.70 -18.72 14.66
N ARG A 524 -18.22 -19.39 13.60
CA ARG A 524 -17.57 -20.72 13.71
C ARG A 524 -16.16 -20.68 13.11
N VAL A 525 -15.13 -20.99 13.91
CA VAL A 525 -13.73 -20.82 13.49
C VAL A 525 -12.93 -22.09 13.72
N GLY A 526 -12.26 -22.57 12.67
CA GLY A 526 -11.22 -23.59 12.72
C GLY A 526 -9.82 -23.00 12.60
N LEU A 527 -8.82 -23.77 13.02
CA LEU A 527 -7.41 -23.43 12.94
C LEU A 527 -6.61 -24.68 12.58
N ARG A 528 -5.99 -24.67 11.40
CA ARG A 528 -4.89 -25.56 11.02
C ARG A 528 -3.57 -24.79 11.09
N VAL A 529 -2.50 -25.48 11.48
CA VAL A 529 -1.16 -24.88 11.64
C VAL A 529 -0.11 -25.82 11.06
N TYR A 530 0.82 -25.29 10.26
CA TYR A 530 1.91 -26.07 9.68
C TYR A 530 3.29 -25.62 10.13
N GLY A 531 4.26 -26.54 10.11
CA GLY A 531 5.64 -26.30 10.53
C GLY A 531 5.84 -26.13 12.04
N HIS A 532 4.82 -26.31 12.88
CA HIS A 532 4.88 -25.94 14.31
C HIS A 532 5.42 -27.05 15.25
N ARG A 533 5.56 -28.30 14.79
CA ARG A 533 5.88 -29.45 15.68
C ARG A 533 7.29 -29.97 15.51
N VAL A 534 7.74 -30.15 14.27
CA VAL A 534 9.05 -30.73 13.95
C VAL A 534 10.00 -29.70 13.32
N THR A 535 11.30 -29.94 13.44
CA THR A 535 12.34 -29.10 12.83
C THR A 535 12.41 -29.32 11.32
N ALA A 536 12.85 -28.33 10.55
CA ALA A 536 12.96 -28.43 9.08
C ALA A 536 13.82 -29.59 8.53
N ILE A 537 14.70 -30.18 9.35
CA ILE A 537 15.54 -31.35 9.01
C ILE A 537 14.90 -32.71 9.33
N ASP A 538 13.72 -32.73 9.96
CA ASP A 538 12.99 -33.96 10.29
C ASP A 538 12.40 -34.57 9.01
N GLU A 539 12.41 -35.90 8.89
CA GLU A 539 11.85 -36.62 7.73
C GLU A 539 10.33 -36.35 7.55
N LYS A 540 9.64 -35.93 8.62
CA LYS A 540 8.21 -35.57 8.61
C LYS A 540 7.96 -34.08 8.40
N ALA A 541 8.99 -33.25 8.22
CA ALA A 541 8.82 -31.81 8.04
C ALA A 541 7.99 -31.46 6.79
N ASP A 542 8.06 -32.29 5.75
CA ASP A 542 7.30 -32.11 4.50
C ASP A 542 5.79 -32.45 4.65
N THR A 543 5.38 -32.99 5.80
CA THR A 543 3.97 -33.29 6.15
C THR A 543 3.57 -32.73 7.52
N ASP A 544 4.31 -31.76 8.07
CA ASP A 544 4.00 -31.20 9.38
C ASP A 544 2.83 -30.20 9.33
N SER A 545 1.60 -30.72 9.40
CA SER A 545 0.35 -29.94 9.48
C SER A 545 -0.62 -30.51 10.52
N GLU A 546 -1.34 -29.67 11.26
CA GLU A 546 -2.32 -30.09 12.28
C GLU A 546 -3.59 -29.24 12.29
N LEU A 547 -4.76 -29.88 12.41
CA LEU A 547 -6.00 -29.25 12.84
C LEU A 547 -5.99 -29.00 14.36
N VAL A 548 -5.43 -27.87 14.78
CA VAL A 548 -5.34 -27.46 16.20
C VAL A 548 -6.72 -27.10 16.78
N VAL A 549 -7.63 -26.57 15.95
CA VAL A 549 -9.03 -26.31 16.30
C VAL A 549 -9.94 -26.76 15.15
N PRO A 550 -10.82 -27.76 15.33
CA PRO A 550 -11.88 -28.06 14.38
C PRO A 550 -12.85 -26.88 14.22
N VAL A 551 -13.37 -26.68 13.01
CA VAL A 551 -14.37 -25.62 12.74
C VAL A 551 -15.60 -25.83 13.62
N GLY A 552 -15.87 -24.88 14.51
CA GLY A 552 -16.97 -24.94 15.45
C GLY A 552 -17.19 -23.61 16.16
N PRO A 553 -18.26 -23.49 16.99
CA PRO A 553 -18.64 -22.23 17.63
C PRO A 553 -17.49 -21.56 18.37
N LEU A 554 -17.22 -20.31 18.01
CA LEU A 554 -16.08 -19.54 18.49
C LEU A 554 -16.20 -19.24 19.99
N LYS A 555 -15.16 -19.61 20.74
CA LYS A 555 -14.95 -19.21 22.14
C LYS A 555 -13.64 -18.42 22.21
N PRO A 556 -13.66 -17.08 22.06
CA PRO A 556 -12.45 -16.29 21.83
C PRO A 556 -11.30 -16.57 22.80
N ALA A 557 -11.59 -16.63 24.11
CA ALA A 557 -10.58 -16.91 25.13
C ALA A 557 -9.92 -18.30 24.97
N THR A 558 -10.70 -19.35 24.67
CA THR A 558 -10.19 -20.71 24.46
C THR A 558 -9.43 -20.84 23.15
N PHE A 559 -9.92 -20.17 22.10
CA PHE A 559 -9.27 -20.14 20.79
C PHE A 559 -7.90 -19.44 20.87
N MET A 560 -7.86 -18.23 21.44
CA MET A 560 -6.61 -17.48 21.62
C MET A 560 -5.64 -18.16 22.59
N GLY A 561 -6.14 -18.89 23.59
CA GLY A 561 -5.32 -19.74 24.45
C GLY A 561 -4.51 -20.80 23.67
N LYS A 562 -5.12 -21.42 22.66
CA LYS A 562 -4.43 -22.35 21.75
C LYS A 562 -3.45 -21.61 20.83
N VAL A 563 -3.88 -20.52 20.19
CA VAL A 563 -3.04 -19.70 19.28
C VAL A 563 -1.75 -19.24 19.97
N ARG A 564 -1.83 -18.74 21.20
CA ARG A 564 -0.67 -18.26 21.99
C ARG A 564 0.27 -19.38 22.45
N ALA A 565 -0.18 -20.63 22.48
CA ALA A 565 0.65 -21.78 22.85
C ALA A 565 1.54 -22.29 21.70
N LEU A 566 1.21 -21.95 20.44
CA LEU A 566 1.96 -22.38 19.26
C LEU A 566 3.37 -21.76 19.21
N ARG A 567 4.31 -22.42 18.53
CA ARG A 567 5.70 -21.97 18.32
C ARG A 567 6.17 -22.38 16.92
N CYS A 568 7.04 -21.58 16.31
CA CYS A 568 7.62 -21.86 15.00
C CYS A 568 8.76 -22.88 15.04
N LYS A 569 8.90 -23.74 14.02
CA LYS A 569 10.00 -24.75 13.96
C LYS A 569 10.44 -25.25 12.57
N GLY A 570 9.50 -25.39 11.64
CA GLY A 570 9.59 -26.36 10.56
C GLY A 570 9.73 -25.77 9.16
N LYS A 571 9.35 -26.56 8.16
CA LYS A 571 9.18 -26.13 6.76
C LYS A 571 7.80 -25.51 6.54
N THR A 572 7.53 -25.11 5.30
CA THR A 572 6.25 -24.61 4.78
C THR A 572 5.51 -25.65 3.92
N PRO A 573 5.02 -26.80 4.46
CA PRO A 573 4.30 -27.83 3.70
C PRO A 573 2.87 -27.36 3.35
N LEU A 574 2.79 -26.36 2.47
CA LEU A 574 1.59 -25.59 2.19
C LEU A 574 0.56 -26.39 1.39
N THR A 575 1.01 -27.06 0.33
CA THR A 575 0.19 -27.94 -0.51
C THR A 575 -0.44 -29.05 0.32
N TYR A 576 0.36 -29.69 1.18
CA TYR A 576 -0.13 -30.72 2.10
C TYR A 576 -1.16 -30.16 3.08
N SER A 577 -0.94 -28.95 3.61
CA SER A 577 -1.87 -28.31 4.54
C SER A 577 -3.21 -27.93 3.90
N LEU A 578 -3.20 -27.49 2.63
CA LEU A 578 -4.41 -27.26 1.85
C LEU A 578 -5.17 -28.58 1.59
N ASP A 579 -4.48 -29.65 1.18
CA ASP A 579 -5.09 -30.97 0.97
C ASP A 579 -5.64 -31.62 2.26
N GLU A 580 -4.99 -31.43 3.41
CA GLU A 580 -5.54 -31.85 4.71
C GLU A 580 -6.75 -30.99 5.12
N THR A 581 -6.77 -29.70 4.78
CA THR A 581 -7.92 -28.82 5.07
C THR A 581 -9.19 -29.32 4.38
N ILE A 582 -9.09 -29.89 3.18
CA ILE A 582 -10.22 -30.53 2.47
C ILE A 582 -10.89 -31.61 3.36
N LYS A 583 -10.08 -32.40 4.08
CA LYS A 583 -10.57 -33.46 4.98
C LYS A 583 -11.22 -32.87 6.22
N ASP A 584 -10.64 -31.82 6.79
CA ASP A 584 -11.17 -31.14 7.97
C ASP A 584 -12.55 -30.53 7.70
N VAL A 585 -12.72 -29.86 6.56
CA VAL A 585 -13.98 -29.17 6.20
C VAL A 585 -15.06 -30.09 5.62
N ALA A 586 -14.72 -31.34 5.26
CA ALA A 586 -15.67 -32.33 4.75
C ALA A 586 -16.71 -32.78 5.79
N HIS A 587 -16.41 -32.61 7.09
CA HIS A 587 -17.32 -32.91 8.20
C HIS A 587 -18.14 -31.69 8.67
N VAL A 588 -17.89 -30.51 8.10
CA VAL A 588 -18.62 -29.27 8.42
C VAL A 588 -19.87 -29.20 7.54
N GLU A 589 -20.98 -28.74 8.12
CA GLU A 589 -22.28 -28.65 7.45
C GLU A 589 -22.18 -27.93 6.10
N THR A 590 -22.76 -28.49 5.05
CA THR A 590 -22.51 -28.09 3.64
C THR A 590 -23.25 -26.83 3.21
N ASP A 591 -24.25 -26.42 3.99
CA ASP A 591 -25.00 -25.16 3.89
C ASP A 591 -24.33 -24.00 4.64
N LEU A 592 -23.33 -24.28 5.49
CA LEU A 592 -22.53 -23.26 6.15
C LEU A 592 -21.66 -22.51 5.14
N ASP A 593 -21.83 -21.21 5.02
CA ASP A 593 -20.88 -20.39 4.26
C ASP A 593 -19.55 -20.32 5.03
N LEU A 594 -18.51 -20.90 4.44
CA LEU A 594 -17.21 -21.16 5.08
C LEU A 594 -16.10 -20.82 4.10
N VAL A 595 -15.22 -19.90 4.50
CA VAL A 595 -14.05 -19.48 3.74
C VAL A 595 -12.75 -19.88 4.45
N THR A 596 -11.71 -20.16 3.68
CA THR A 596 -10.36 -20.44 4.18
C THR A 596 -9.51 -19.18 4.12
N ILE A 597 -8.73 -18.92 5.18
CA ILE A 597 -7.75 -17.83 5.22
C ILE A 597 -6.37 -18.43 5.53
N LEU A 598 -5.44 -18.32 4.60
CA LEU A 598 -4.03 -18.67 4.77
C LEU A 598 -3.24 -17.44 5.25
N LEU A 599 -2.52 -17.54 6.37
CA LEU A 599 -1.56 -16.54 6.84
C LEU A 599 -0.14 -17.10 6.70
N THR A 600 0.73 -16.44 5.93
CA THR A 600 2.10 -16.93 5.65
C THR A 600 3.07 -15.79 5.28
N ASP A 601 4.36 -16.01 5.52
CA ASP A 601 5.45 -15.14 5.03
C ASP A 601 6.21 -15.74 3.82
N GLY A 602 5.88 -16.96 3.38
CA GLY A 602 6.69 -17.68 2.42
C GLY A 602 5.94 -18.69 1.53
N GLY A 603 6.62 -19.09 0.46
CA GLY A 603 6.15 -20.11 -0.46
C GLY A 603 6.42 -21.52 0.05
N GLU A 604 5.94 -22.49 -0.72
CA GLU A 604 6.17 -23.92 -0.54
C GLU A 604 7.65 -24.29 -0.64
N SER A 605 8.22 -24.84 0.44
CA SER A 605 9.61 -25.28 0.51
C SER A 605 9.80 -26.80 0.32
N THR A 606 8.71 -27.57 0.14
CA THR A 606 8.77 -29.00 -0.14
C THR A 606 8.87 -29.28 -1.65
N ARG A 607 9.63 -30.32 -2.03
CA ARG A 607 9.99 -30.54 -3.44
C ARG A 607 8.81 -31.11 -4.26
N GLY A 608 8.47 -30.43 -5.36
CA GLY A 608 7.49 -30.90 -6.35
C GLY A 608 6.03 -30.65 -5.97
N ALA A 609 5.82 -29.96 -4.85
CA ALA A 609 4.52 -29.55 -4.37
C ALA A 609 3.99 -28.32 -5.15
N LYS A 610 2.67 -28.14 -5.18
CA LYS A 610 1.96 -27.17 -6.02
C LYS A 610 0.76 -26.57 -5.28
N PRO A 611 0.95 -25.50 -4.50
CA PRO A 611 -0.11 -24.96 -3.65
C PRO A 611 -1.36 -24.54 -4.43
N HIS A 612 -1.21 -23.95 -5.62
CA HIS A 612 -2.31 -23.55 -6.49
C HIS A 612 -3.23 -24.71 -6.91
N GLU A 613 -2.69 -25.90 -7.19
CA GLU A 613 -3.53 -27.07 -7.50
C GLU A 613 -4.29 -27.57 -6.26
N ALA A 614 -3.72 -27.42 -5.06
CA ALA A 614 -4.39 -27.77 -3.80
C ALA A 614 -5.46 -26.73 -3.39
N ALA A 615 -5.21 -25.43 -3.61
CA ALA A 615 -6.20 -24.38 -3.41
C ALA A 615 -7.42 -24.57 -4.33
N ALA A 616 -7.19 -24.88 -5.63
CA ALA A 616 -8.27 -25.23 -6.55
C ALA A 616 -9.09 -26.45 -6.11
N ARG A 617 -8.44 -27.49 -5.56
CA ARG A 617 -9.14 -28.64 -4.96
C ARG A 617 -9.95 -28.24 -3.73
N LEU A 618 -9.44 -27.35 -2.89
CA LEU A 618 -10.12 -26.86 -1.70
C LEU A 618 -11.34 -26.00 -2.04
N ALA A 619 -11.23 -25.07 -2.98
CA ALA A 619 -12.36 -24.31 -3.51
C ALA A 619 -13.44 -25.21 -4.13
N ALA A 620 -13.02 -26.22 -4.91
CA ALA A 620 -13.93 -27.19 -5.52
C ALA A 620 -14.55 -28.18 -4.51
N SER A 621 -14.03 -28.28 -3.27
CA SER A 621 -14.49 -29.27 -2.29
C SER A 621 -15.92 -29.04 -1.77
N ARG A 622 -16.38 -27.78 -1.77
CA ARG A 622 -17.73 -27.39 -1.33
C ARG A 622 -18.16 -26.09 -2.00
N LYS A 623 -19.46 -25.97 -2.27
CA LYS A 623 -20.04 -24.77 -2.90
C LYS A 623 -19.78 -23.53 -2.04
N GLY A 624 -19.17 -22.50 -2.64
CA GLY A 624 -18.92 -21.21 -1.98
C GLY A 624 -17.60 -21.09 -1.22
N MET A 625 -16.85 -22.18 -1.02
CA MET A 625 -15.51 -22.10 -0.43
C MET A 625 -14.59 -21.25 -1.29
N LYS A 626 -13.84 -20.36 -0.62
CA LYS A 626 -12.77 -19.54 -1.19
C LYS A 626 -11.51 -19.65 -0.34
N VAL A 627 -10.35 -19.55 -0.95
CA VAL A 627 -9.03 -19.58 -0.31
C VAL A 627 -8.38 -18.20 -0.40
N HIS A 628 -8.53 -17.41 0.66
CA HIS A 628 -7.88 -16.11 0.77
C HIS A 628 -6.45 -16.27 1.28
N VAL A 629 -5.48 -15.63 0.63
CA VAL A 629 -4.07 -15.64 1.04
C VAL A 629 -3.68 -14.27 1.59
N LEU A 630 -3.35 -14.24 2.89
CA LEU A 630 -2.77 -13.10 3.58
C LEU A 630 -1.26 -13.30 3.70
N GLY A 631 -0.56 -12.90 2.64
CA GLY A 631 0.90 -12.87 2.59
C GLY A 631 1.47 -11.62 3.24
N PHE A 632 2.52 -11.74 4.06
CA PHE A 632 3.22 -10.60 4.64
C PHE A 632 4.74 -10.80 4.64
N ASP A 633 5.50 -9.74 4.32
CA ASP A 633 6.96 -9.76 4.18
C ASP A 633 7.54 -10.84 3.23
N ILE A 634 6.82 -11.12 2.13
CA ILE A 634 7.28 -12.07 1.10
C ILE A 634 8.40 -11.43 0.28
N ASN A 635 9.64 -11.84 0.61
CA ASN A 635 10.89 -11.30 0.06
C ASN A 635 11.47 -12.11 -1.12
N GLU A 636 10.85 -13.22 -1.51
CA GLU A 636 11.21 -13.98 -2.72
C GLU A 636 10.14 -13.84 -3.81
N ASP A 637 10.54 -13.40 -5.01
CA ASP A 637 9.61 -13.16 -6.13
C ASP A 637 8.92 -14.46 -6.59
N ASP A 638 9.65 -15.59 -6.62
CA ASP A 638 9.10 -16.91 -6.95
C ASP A 638 8.01 -17.36 -5.94
N TRP A 639 8.17 -17.02 -4.66
CA TRP A 639 7.17 -17.32 -3.62
C TRP A 639 5.95 -16.42 -3.74
N ARG A 640 6.15 -15.14 -4.06
CA ARG A 640 5.07 -14.20 -4.36
C ARG A 640 4.23 -14.68 -5.54
N GLU A 641 4.85 -14.99 -6.67
CA GLU A 641 4.15 -15.49 -7.86
C GLU A 641 3.42 -16.82 -7.56
N GLN A 642 4.00 -17.69 -6.75
CA GLN A 642 3.36 -18.93 -6.32
C GLN A 642 2.13 -18.67 -5.44
N LEU A 643 2.20 -17.75 -4.47
CA LEU A 643 1.09 -17.41 -3.57
C LEU A 643 -0.02 -16.64 -4.32
N GLU A 644 0.32 -15.75 -5.24
CA GLU A 644 -0.63 -15.09 -6.16
C GLU A 644 -1.37 -16.12 -7.04
N LYS A 645 -0.65 -17.07 -7.66
CA LYS A 645 -1.26 -18.21 -8.36
C LYS A 645 -2.13 -19.07 -7.46
N THR A 646 -1.83 -19.13 -6.17
CA THR A 646 -2.59 -19.93 -5.19
C THR A 646 -3.90 -19.24 -4.79
N ALA A 647 -3.86 -17.93 -4.56
CA ALA A 647 -5.05 -17.11 -4.32
C ALA A 647 -5.95 -17.05 -5.56
N ALA A 648 -5.39 -16.94 -6.77
CA ALA A 648 -6.15 -16.90 -8.01
C ALA A 648 -6.80 -18.24 -8.40
N ALA A 649 -6.33 -19.35 -7.82
CA ALA A 649 -6.83 -20.69 -8.11
C ALA A 649 -7.91 -21.18 -7.13
N GLY A 650 -8.12 -20.49 -6.00
CA GLY A 650 -8.94 -20.95 -4.88
C GLY A 650 -10.05 -19.99 -4.45
#